data_AF-A0A5P1EEP7-F1
#
_entry.id   AF-A0A5P1EEP7-F1
#
_cell.length_a   1.000
_cell.length_b   1.000
_cell.length_c   1.000
_cell.angle_alpha   90.00
_cell.angle_beta   90.00
_cell.angle_gamma   90.00
#
_symmetry.space_group_name_H-M   'P 1'
#
loop_
_entity.id
_entity.type
_entity.pdbx_description
1 polymer ?
#
loop_
_entity_poly.entity_id
_entity_poly.type
_entity_poly.pdbx_seq_one_letter_code
_entity_poly.pdbx_strand_id
1 'polypeptide(L)'
;MIDFFELASNHLTGSVPPALGQSMPSLSVLNVERNELTGGLDFIASLSSCGNLQRLDFEYNEFDGFLPDSVGNLSKGLEYFSFGINHIKGNIPAALGNLSGLLHLDLGDNEIVAAIPASLGKIQSLQQLYLGNNQISGSIPVELGLLTSLSFLYLSGNKLSGAIPDSFGNITGLQNLLLSTNALSSKVPQSLWSLRSLVELSLSQNYLHGSISPQVGNLNTLDTLDLSENKFSGNITSSLGELQMLTYLDLSKNSFMGEIPQSFGGLISLKYLNLSNNLLSGDIPKSLANLRYLEILNLSFNMLVGQIPQGRVFSNLTVSSLEGNKGLCGAPRLNFSPCSGRIVGYTSRRKLHLLQCILPIISVLVVLSCLFLIFVIHRRRKTRNSAATDFQPLGEHRVVSYHDLARATNKFSEENLLGKGSFGTVYRGRLDDGLIVAVKILNMEVEGATKSFHAECETLSSVRHRNLIKIISTCSSLDFKALILQFMPNGSLEQWLHSENRCLNLLQRLNIMVDVSLALEYLHHNHPQVILHCDLKPSNILLDEEMVAHVSDFGIAKLLLGDGRSIASASAPGTIGYIAPGIFRDAGIDAGDDKGGGEELHERVGAEHERGAGEREQRRDEEDRDGDREDGGLGPHCVFISPATSAGDTRRRSLRFHSLKNRSDVPLRRAPPPPIAASAPSPFDFDLSPPPIDHDADPLELMTTVGVETGSYAEQSVTNDLAISAALSGVAVADLTRFGRIRVTGDDRSQFLHNQTTAKFDSLTEGEGCDTVFVTPTARTIDIAHAWIMKNAIMLLVSPSTGISISEMLQKYIFYADKVEVHDISKQTCFFVLVGPKSNEVMKALKLDDLIGKPYGTHRHYTVDGMPVTIGVGSVLCRDGFSFLLSPSSSRAVWKVLLNLGAIPMDANTWERLRVLQGRPAPGKELTHDFNVLEAGLWDAVSLDKGCYKGQETIARLITYGGVKQKLWGIKLSGAAEPGSSITIVEDGKKVGVLTSYSIGREEGEHLGLGYVKKQVGLGEQVCIGDVLGTLVDVPFLSHPPSVTP
;
A
#
# COMPACT_ATOMS: atom_id res chain seq x y z
N MET A 1 0.00 34.42 5.37
CA MET A 1 -0.68 34.27 4.06
C MET A 1 -0.71 32.79 3.77
N ILE A 2 -1.67 32.33 2.95
CA ILE A 2 -1.80 30.91 2.64
C ILE A 2 -1.04 30.68 1.33
N ASP A 3 0.03 29.90 1.43
CA ASP A 3 0.91 29.59 0.30
C ASP A 3 0.58 28.20 -0.29
N PHE A 4 0.09 27.28 0.54
CA PHE A 4 -0.37 25.94 0.16
C PHE A 4 -1.84 25.78 0.56
N PHE A 5 -2.68 25.33 -0.38
CA PHE A 5 -4.07 24.97 -0.13
C PHE A 5 -4.25 23.52 -0.57
N GLU A 6 -4.23 22.62 0.42
CA GLU A 6 -4.23 21.18 0.26
C GLU A 6 -5.48 20.62 0.94
N LEU A 7 -6.43 20.17 0.12
CA LEU A 7 -7.73 19.60 0.53
C LEU A 7 -8.05 18.32 -0.26
N ALA A 8 -7.03 17.65 -0.80
CA ALA A 8 -7.23 16.37 -1.46
C ALA A 8 -7.95 15.36 -0.54
N SER A 9 -8.81 14.50 -1.10
CA SER A 9 -9.39 13.36 -0.39
C SER A 9 -10.18 13.76 0.88
N ASN A 10 -11.28 14.51 0.70
CA ASN A 10 -12.08 15.05 1.81
C ASN A 10 -13.62 15.02 1.56
N HIS A 11 -14.10 14.38 0.49
CA HIS A 11 -15.53 14.39 0.09
C HIS A 11 -16.16 15.80 0.03
N LEU A 12 -15.40 16.82 -0.36
CA LEU A 12 -15.87 18.19 -0.43
C LEU A 12 -16.82 18.39 -1.62
N THR A 13 -18.01 18.93 -1.36
CA THR A 13 -19.02 19.22 -2.38
C THR A 13 -19.16 20.70 -2.67
N GLY A 14 -19.61 21.04 -3.89
CA GLY A 14 -19.95 22.41 -4.30
C GLY A 14 -18.85 23.08 -5.12
N SER A 15 -19.00 24.38 -5.42
CA SER A 15 -18.16 25.06 -6.41
C SER A 15 -16.99 25.86 -5.83
N VAL A 16 -15.89 25.87 -6.58
CA VAL A 16 -14.70 26.68 -6.27
C VAL A 16 -15.03 28.17 -6.39
N PRO A 17 -14.74 29.01 -5.37
CA PRO A 17 -15.05 30.43 -5.42
C PRO A 17 -14.39 31.15 -6.61
N PRO A 18 -15.14 31.86 -7.47
CA PRO A 18 -14.58 32.54 -8.65
C PRO A 18 -13.50 33.61 -8.37
N ALA A 19 -13.34 34.03 -7.11
CA ALA A 19 -12.36 35.01 -6.66
C ALA A 19 -11.24 34.40 -5.77
N LEU A 20 -11.07 33.07 -5.78
CA LEU A 20 -10.10 32.36 -4.93
C LEU A 20 -8.67 32.90 -5.10
N GLY A 21 -8.17 33.00 -6.33
CA GLY A 21 -6.81 33.47 -6.59
C GLY A 21 -6.56 34.94 -6.24
N GLN A 22 -7.60 35.78 -6.32
CA GLN A 22 -7.53 37.18 -5.86
C GLN A 22 -7.45 37.28 -4.33
N SER A 23 -8.04 36.31 -3.63
CA SER A 23 -8.04 36.24 -2.16
C SER A 23 -6.73 35.63 -1.62
N MET A 24 -6.00 34.86 -2.44
CA MET A 24 -4.77 34.15 -2.08
C MET A 24 -3.64 34.38 -3.10
N PRO A 25 -3.10 35.61 -3.23
CA PRO A 25 -2.09 35.94 -4.25
C PRO A 25 -0.72 35.28 -4.02
N SER A 26 -0.46 34.75 -2.82
CA SER A 26 0.79 34.06 -2.46
C SER A 26 0.81 32.57 -2.82
N LEU A 27 -0.33 32.02 -3.26
CA LEU A 27 -0.56 30.60 -3.48
C LEU A 27 0.44 30.00 -4.50
N SER A 28 1.16 28.96 -4.08
CA SER A 28 2.03 28.14 -4.92
C SER A 28 1.42 26.78 -5.28
N VAL A 29 0.67 26.17 -4.36
CA VAL A 29 0.00 24.88 -4.56
C VAL A 29 -1.48 25.00 -4.24
N LEU A 30 -2.32 24.58 -5.19
CA LEU A 30 -3.75 24.36 -5.00
C LEU A 30 -4.07 22.93 -5.40
N ASN A 31 -4.30 22.08 -4.41
CA ASN A 31 -4.67 20.69 -4.57
C ASN A 31 -6.03 20.43 -3.90
N VAL A 32 -6.96 19.91 -4.69
CA VAL A 32 -8.30 19.51 -4.30
C VAL A 32 -8.67 18.15 -4.91
N GLU A 33 -7.69 17.31 -5.27
CA GLU A 33 -7.95 16.01 -5.92
C GLU A 33 -8.90 15.12 -5.09
N ARG A 34 -9.66 14.23 -5.73
CA ARG A 34 -10.53 13.25 -5.03
C ARG A 34 -11.52 13.90 -4.09
N ASN A 35 -12.38 14.73 -4.65
CA ASN A 35 -13.52 15.31 -3.96
C ASN A 35 -14.76 15.23 -4.86
N GLU A 36 -15.87 15.83 -4.41
CA GLU A 36 -17.15 15.89 -5.13
C GLU A 36 -17.43 17.35 -5.56
N LEU A 37 -16.36 18.11 -5.90
CA LEU A 37 -16.46 19.53 -6.23
C LEU A 37 -17.04 19.71 -7.64
N THR A 38 -18.00 20.61 -7.76
CA THR A 38 -18.85 20.77 -8.95
C THR A 38 -18.72 22.14 -9.61
N GLY A 39 -19.08 22.21 -10.89
CA GLY A 39 -19.33 23.45 -11.61
C GLY A 39 -18.17 23.94 -12.49
N GLY A 40 -18.37 25.13 -13.07
CA GLY A 40 -17.52 25.62 -14.16
C GLY A 40 -16.14 26.14 -13.75
N LEU A 41 -15.22 26.12 -14.72
CA LEU A 41 -13.81 26.49 -14.59
C LEU A 41 -13.52 28.02 -14.62
N ASP A 42 -14.53 28.88 -14.47
CA ASP A 42 -14.37 30.35 -14.53
C ASP A 42 -13.37 30.89 -13.47
N PHE A 43 -13.22 30.18 -12.34
CA PHE A 43 -12.28 30.54 -11.28
C PHE A 43 -10.81 30.53 -11.74
N ILE A 44 -10.46 29.79 -12.82
CA ILE A 44 -9.09 29.76 -13.38
C ILE A 44 -8.61 31.17 -13.75
N ALA A 45 -9.51 32.04 -14.21
CA ALA A 45 -9.15 33.43 -14.50
C ALA A 45 -8.61 34.16 -13.26
N SER A 46 -9.11 33.86 -12.06
CA SER A 46 -8.63 34.49 -10.81
C SER A 46 -7.25 34.00 -10.39
N LEU A 47 -6.90 32.75 -10.70
CA LEU A 47 -5.61 32.12 -10.37
C LEU A 47 -4.43 32.75 -11.11
N SER A 48 -4.68 33.54 -12.18
CA SER A 48 -3.66 34.41 -12.79
C SER A 48 -3.09 35.47 -11.84
N SER A 49 -3.76 35.73 -10.71
CA SER A 49 -3.27 36.62 -9.63
C SER A 49 -2.21 35.95 -8.73
N CYS A 50 -2.09 34.61 -8.78
CA CYS A 50 -1.17 33.82 -7.97
C CYS A 50 0.20 33.73 -8.66
N GLY A 51 1.05 34.73 -8.43
CA GLY A 51 2.32 34.89 -9.17
C GLY A 51 3.37 33.78 -8.92
N ASN A 52 3.21 32.99 -7.86
CA ASN A 52 4.12 31.90 -7.47
C ASN A 52 3.54 30.50 -7.74
N LEU A 53 2.42 30.40 -8.47
CA LEU A 53 1.71 29.16 -8.69
C LEU A 53 2.58 28.13 -9.44
N GLN A 54 2.70 26.94 -8.87
CA GLN A 54 3.54 25.81 -9.31
C GLN A 54 2.73 24.54 -9.59
N ARG A 55 1.72 24.25 -8.76
CA ARG A 55 0.83 23.08 -8.91
C ARG A 55 -0.64 23.48 -8.85
N LEU A 56 -1.39 23.09 -9.88
CA LEU A 56 -2.85 22.98 -9.86
C LEU A 56 -3.23 21.51 -10.00
N ASP A 57 -3.99 21.02 -9.03
CA ASP A 57 -4.40 19.62 -8.98
C ASP A 57 -5.88 19.51 -8.59
N PHE A 58 -6.67 19.09 -9.57
CA PHE A 58 -8.14 19.03 -9.53
C PHE A 58 -8.62 17.65 -10.02
N GLU A 59 -7.74 16.64 -10.06
CA GLU A 59 -8.08 15.30 -10.53
C GLU A 59 -9.24 14.69 -9.72
N TYR A 60 -10.06 13.86 -10.35
CA TYR A 60 -11.10 13.06 -9.66
C TYR A 60 -12.10 13.95 -8.91
N ASN A 61 -12.89 14.69 -9.68
CA ASN A 61 -13.92 15.62 -9.20
C ASN A 61 -15.09 15.69 -10.21
N GLU A 62 -16.07 16.54 -9.94
CA GLU A 62 -17.29 16.71 -10.73
C GLU A 62 -17.29 18.06 -11.50
N PHE A 63 -16.12 18.61 -11.85
CA PHE A 63 -16.00 19.90 -12.55
C PHE A 63 -16.49 19.79 -14.00
N ASP A 64 -17.26 20.79 -14.44
CA ASP A 64 -17.87 20.83 -15.76
C ASP A 64 -17.52 22.11 -16.56
N GLY A 65 -18.20 22.31 -17.68
CA GLY A 65 -17.99 23.49 -18.53
C GLY A 65 -16.75 23.37 -19.41
N PHE A 66 -15.99 24.47 -19.55
CA PHE A 66 -14.97 24.63 -20.59
C PHE A 66 -13.70 25.23 -19.99
N LEU A 67 -12.52 24.75 -20.43
CA LEU A 67 -11.25 25.43 -20.12
C LEU A 67 -11.23 26.82 -20.79
N PRO A 68 -11.03 27.91 -20.04
CA PRO A 68 -11.01 29.26 -20.62
C PRO A 68 -9.62 29.60 -21.20
N ASP A 69 -9.57 30.45 -22.24
CA ASP A 69 -8.30 30.98 -22.79
C ASP A 69 -7.42 31.68 -21.73
N SER A 70 -8.01 32.16 -20.63
CA SER A 70 -7.28 32.73 -19.50
C SER A 70 -6.33 31.75 -18.80
N VAL A 71 -6.45 30.44 -19.06
CA VAL A 71 -5.47 29.43 -18.60
C VAL A 71 -4.05 29.74 -19.09
N GLY A 72 -3.90 30.37 -20.27
CA GLY A 72 -2.60 30.82 -20.79
C GLY A 72 -2.00 32.03 -20.08
N ASN A 73 -2.70 32.61 -19.09
CA ASN A 73 -2.25 33.72 -18.24
C ASN A 73 -1.87 33.28 -16.82
N LEU A 74 -1.88 31.98 -16.53
CA LEU A 74 -1.37 31.44 -15.26
C LEU A 74 0.15 31.64 -15.13
N SER A 75 0.67 31.40 -13.93
CA SER A 75 2.11 31.47 -13.62
C SER A 75 2.97 30.72 -14.66
N LYS A 76 4.05 31.35 -15.09
CA LYS A 76 5.06 30.70 -15.94
C LYS A 76 5.93 29.68 -15.19
N GLY A 77 5.87 29.70 -13.86
CA GLY A 77 6.46 28.68 -12.98
C GLY A 77 5.49 27.53 -12.68
N LEU A 78 4.34 27.45 -13.36
CA LEU A 78 3.44 26.30 -13.23
C LEU A 78 4.09 25.08 -13.89
N GLU A 79 4.37 24.06 -13.09
CA GLU A 79 5.02 22.81 -13.47
C GLU A 79 4.01 21.66 -13.61
N TYR A 80 2.92 21.70 -12.85
CA TYR A 80 1.90 20.65 -12.79
C TYR A 80 0.48 21.22 -12.95
N PHE A 81 -0.24 20.72 -13.96
CA PHE A 81 -1.64 21.06 -14.23
C PHE A 81 -2.41 19.75 -14.47
N SER A 82 -3.13 19.27 -13.46
CA SER A 82 -4.03 18.11 -13.57
C SER A 82 -5.49 18.53 -13.35
N PHE A 83 -6.32 18.15 -14.31
CA PHE A 83 -7.79 18.22 -14.26
C PHE A 83 -8.39 16.91 -14.82
N GLY A 84 -7.66 15.80 -14.70
CA GLY A 84 -8.11 14.48 -15.16
C GLY A 84 -9.34 13.97 -14.38
N ILE A 85 -10.09 13.03 -14.94
CA ILE A 85 -11.24 12.37 -14.28
C ILE A 85 -12.28 13.42 -13.80
N ASN A 86 -12.90 14.09 -14.77
CA ASN A 86 -13.87 15.19 -14.57
C ASN A 86 -14.88 15.25 -15.74
N HIS A 87 -15.77 16.25 -15.77
CA HIS A 87 -16.78 16.48 -16.81
C HIS A 87 -16.45 17.67 -17.74
N ILE A 88 -15.16 17.94 -18.01
CA ILE A 88 -14.73 19.10 -18.80
C ILE A 88 -14.98 18.85 -20.30
N LYS A 89 -15.58 19.84 -20.97
CA LYS A 89 -16.10 19.74 -22.34
C LYS A 89 -15.38 20.70 -23.30
N GLY A 90 -15.63 20.49 -24.59
CA GLY A 90 -15.24 21.41 -25.66
C GLY A 90 -13.83 21.18 -26.21
N ASN A 91 -12.96 22.18 -26.10
CA ASN A 91 -11.62 22.18 -26.69
C ASN A 91 -10.53 22.51 -25.67
N ILE A 92 -9.33 21.98 -25.90
CA ILE A 92 -8.12 22.44 -25.21
C ILE A 92 -7.79 23.84 -25.78
N PRO A 93 -7.68 24.90 -24.95
CA PRO A 93 -7.41 26.25 -25.44
C PRO A 93 -6.00 26.35 -26.03
N ALA A 94 -5.87 27.01 -27.18
CA ALA A 94 -4.56 27.22 -27.80
C ALA A 94 -3.62 28.05 -26.91
N ALA A 95 -4.18 28.86 -26.01
CA ALA A 95 -3.47 29.65 -25.01
C ALA A 95 -2.70 28.80 -23.98
N LEU A 96 -3.08 27.54 -23.75
CA LEU A 96 -2.36 26.63 -22.84
C LEU A 96 -0.89 26.44 -23.24
N GLY A 97 -0.59 26.52 -24.55
CA GLY A 97 0.76 26.53 -25.10
C GLY A 97 1.66 27.72 -24.70
N ASN A 98 1.17 28.66 -23.88
CA ASN A 98 1.97 29.72 -23.28
C ASN A 98 2.63 29.32 -21.95
N LEU A 99 2.22 28.21 -21.34
CA LEU A 99 2.71 27.75 -20.03
C LEU A 99 4.07 27.03 -20.16
N SER A 100 5.11 27.80 -20.50
CA SER A 100 6.45 27.26 -20.83
C SER A 100 7.18 26.56 -19.68
N GLY A 101 6.68 26.60 -18.45
CA GLY A 101 7.23 25.86 -17.31
C GLY A 101 6.66 24.45 -17.12
N LEU A 102 5.59 24.11 -17.84
CA LEU A 102 4.77 22.94 -17.55
C LEU A 102 5.50 21.63 -17.88
N LEU A 103 5.62 20.76 -16.88
CA LEU A 103 6.25 19.44 -16.96
C LEU A 103 5.22 18.32 -17.11
N HIS A 104 4.06 18.49 -16.47
CA HIS A 104 2.95 17.54 -16.46
C HIS A 104 1.64 18.25 -16.83
N LEU A 105 0.96 17.72 -17.85
CA LEU A 105 -0.37 18.15 -18.27
C LEU A 105 -1.30 16.93 -18.32
N ASP A 106 -2.33 16.93 -17.47
CA ASP A 106 -3.38 15.91 -17.47
C ASP A 106 -4.78 16.52 -17.66
N LEU A 107 -5.43 16.08 -18.73
CA LEU A 107 -6.84 16.32 -19.10
C LEU A 107 -7.52 15.00 -19.50
N GLY A 108 -6.98 13.86 -19.07
CA GLY A 108 -7.53 12.53 -19.34
C GLY A 108 -8.89 12.32 -18.71
N ASP A 109 -9.64 11.33 -19.19
CA ASP A 109 -10.91 10.89 -18.60
C ASP A 109 -11.91 12.06 -18.42
N ASN A 110 -12.23 12.71 -19.54
CA ASN A 110 -13.06 13.92 -19.63
C ASN A 110 -13.94 13.89 -20.90
N GLU A 111 -14.72 14.95 -21.16
CA GLU A 111 -15.64 15.09 -22.30
C GLU A 111 -15.13 16.02 -23.41
N ILE A 112 -13.81 16.16 -23.59
CA ILE A 112 -13.21 17.06 -24.60
C ILE A 112 -13.40 16.47 -26.01
N VAL A 113 -13.91 17.27 -26.96
CA VAL A 113 -14.34 16.81 -28.31
C VAL A 113 -13.48 17.33 -29.48
N ALA A 114 -12.83 18.48 -29.31
CA ALA A 114 -12.11 19.14 -30.40
C ALA A 114 -10.70 18.56 -30.59
N ALA A 115 -10.03 18.96 -31.68
CA ALA A 115 -8.66 18.53 -31.98
C ALA A 115 -7.62 19.09 -31.00
N ILE A 116 -6.54 18.32 -30.80
CA ILE A 116 -5.37 18.73 -30.03
C ILE A 116 -4.75 19.98 -30.69
N PRO A 117 -4.58 21.11 -29.97
CA PRO A 117 -4.02 22.31 -30.56
C PRO A 117 -2.51 22.18 -30.77
N ALA A 118 -2.03 22.48 -31.98
CA ALA A 118 -0.61 22.48 -32.34
C ALA A 118 0.27 23.36 -31.43
N SER A 119 -0.32 24.34 -30.71
CA SER A 119 0.40 25.17 -29.75
C SER A 119 0.93 24.42 -28.52
N LEU A 120 0.45 23.22 -28.20
CA LEU A 120 1.07 22.39 -27.15
C LEU A 120 2.53 22.05 -27.48
N GLY A 121 2.89 21.93 -28.76
CA GLY A 121 4.26 21.73 -29.23
C GLY A 121 5.25 22.86 -28.88
N LYS A 122 4.77 23.98 -28.29
CA LYS A 122 5.61 25.06 -27.74
C LYS A 122 6.13 24.78 -26.33
N ILE A 123 5.51 23.86 -25.59
CA ILE A 123 5.82 23.56 -24.18
C ILE A 123 7.00 22.58 -24.15
N GLN A 124 8.18 23.01 -24.60
CA GLN A 124 9.35 22.13 -24.79
C GLN A 124 9.86 21.44 -23.50
N SER A 125 9.44 21.96 -22.34
CA SER A 125 9.67 21.41 -21.00
C SER A 125 8.77 20.22 -20.63
N LEU A 126 7.69 19.98 -21.38
CA LEU A 126 6.69 18.97 -21.07
C LEU A 126 7.28 17.56 -21.12
N GLN A 127 7.14 16.83 -20.03
CA GLN A 127 7.62 15.46 -19.84
C GLN A 127 6.47 14.45 -19.96
N GLN A 128 5.28 14.82 -19.51
CA GLN A 128 4.10 13.95 -19.49
C GLN A 128 2.87 14.67 -20.05
N LEU A 129 2.18 14.02 -20.99
CA LEU A 129 0.95 14.51 -21.59
C LEU A 129 -0.13 13.42 -21.59
N TYR A 130 -1.18 13.64 -20.79
CA TYR A 130 -2.34 12.76 -20.67
C TYR A 130 -3.58 13.45 -21.24
N LEU A 131 -4.08 12.95 -22.37
CA LEU A 131 -5.32 13.37 -23.03
C LEU A 131 -6.21 12.16 -23.38
N GLY A 132 -5.96 11.00 -22.75
CA GLY A 132 -6.67 9.76 -23.03
C GLY A 132 -8.13 9.79 -22.56
N ASN A 133 -8.91 8.78 -22.96
CA ASN A 133 -10.30 8.55 -22.54
C ASN A 133 -11.17 9.82 -22.66
N ASN A 134 -11.17 10.39 -23.87
CA ASN A 134 -11.88 11.61 -24.21
C ASN A 134 -12.63 11.42 -25.54
N GLN A 135 -13.14 12.50 -26.13
CA GLN A 135 -13.79 12.48 -27.44
C GLN A 135 -12.99 13.24 -28.52
N ILE A 136 -11.70 13.49 -28.27
CA ILE A 136 -10.81 14.32 -29.09
C ILE A 136 -10.74 13.75 -30.52
N SER A 137 -10.94 14.60 -31.50
CA SER A 137 -11.08 14.24 -32.91
C SER A 137 -10.05 14.93 -33.82
N GLY A 138 -9.97 14.52 -35.09
CA GLY A 138 -9.00 15.06 -36.05
C GLY A 138 -7.65 14.32 -36.00
N SER A 139 -6.57 14.95 -36.46
CA SER A 139 -5.23 14.34 -36.52
C SER A 139 -4.33 14.76 -35.36
N ILE A 140 -3.42 13.86 -34.95
CA ILE A 140 -2.33 14.18 -34.03
C ILE A 140 -1.44 15.28 -34.67
N PRO A 141 -1.21 16.44 -34.01
CA PRO A 141 -0.37 17.51 -34.55
C PRO A 141 1.09 17.09 -34.69
N VAL A 142 1.72 17.46 -35.81
CA VAL A 142 3.14 17.18 -36.08
C VAL A 142 4.06 17.93 -35.10
N GLU A 143 3.60 19.05 -34.58
CA GLU A 143 4.26 19.92 -33.61
C GLU A 143 4.49 19.26 -32.25
N LEU A 144 3.73 18.21 -31.90
CA LEU A 144 4.02 17.42 -30.68
C LEU A 144 5.39 16.70 -30.78
N GLY A 145 5.88 16.43 -32.00
CA GLY A 145 7.25 15.95 -32.23
C GLY A 145 8.37 16.97 -31.97
N LEU A 146 8.04 18.18 -31.51
CA LEU A 146 9.00 19.17 -31.00
C LEU A 146 9.24 19.05 -29.47
N LEU A 147 8.44 18.22 -28.79
CA LEU A 147 8.50 18.02 -27.34
C LEU A 147 9.62 17.03 -26.97
N THR A 148 10.87 17.41 -27.15
CA THR A 148 12.03 16.52 -26.98
C THR A 148 12.26 16.02 -25.54
N SER A 149 11.65 16.67 -24.55
CA SER A 149 11.67 16.24 -23.14
C SER A 149 10.55 15.25 -22.77
N LEU A 150 9.63 14.95 -23.69
CA LEU A 150 8.47 14.09 -23.44
C LEU A 150 8.90 12.63 -23.24
N SER A 151 8.60 12.07 -22.07
CA SER A 151 8.80 10.65 -21.75
C SER A 151 7.49 9.86 -21.81
N PHE A 152 6.34 10.50 -21.58
CA PHE A 152 5.03 9.84 -21.52
C PHE A 152 3.99 10.56 -22.39
N LEU A 153 3.36 9.83 -23.32
CA LEU A 153 2.28 10.34 -24.18
C LEU A 153 1.09 9.39 -24.19
N TYR A 154 -0.02 9.81 -23.57
CA TYR A 154 -1.28 9.06 -23.51
C TYR A 154 -2.40 9.77 -24.27
N LEU A 155 -2.77 9.21 -25.41
CA LEU A 155 -3.87 9.67 -26.28
C LEU A 155 -4.91 8.57 -26.55
N SER A 156 -4.83 7.42 -25.86
CA SER A 156 -5.73 6.29 -26.08
C SER A 156 -7.20 6.63 -25.80
N GLY A 157 -8.15 5.86 -26.35
CA GLY A 157 -9.57 6.03 -26.04
C GLY A 157 -10.12 7.36 -26.54
N ASN A 158 -9.89 7.66 -27.82
CA ASN A 158 -10.28 8.93 -28.45
C ASN A 158 -10.82 8.70 -29.89
N LYS A 159 -11.08 9.78 -30.62
CA LYS A 159 -11.54 9.79 -32.03
C LYS A 159 -10.45 10.31 -32.97
N LEU A 160 -9.17 10.14 -32.60
CA LEU A 160 -8.04 10.60 -33.41
C LEU A 160 -7.90 9.77 -34.69
N SER A 161 -7.49 10.42 -35.78
CA SER A 161 -7.50 9.89 -37.14
C SER A 161 -6.26 10.34 -37.92
N GLY A 162 -6.11 9.91 -39.17
CA GLY A 162 -4.93 10.22 -39.99
C GLY A 162 -3.76 9.31 -39.64
N ALA A 163 -2.52 9.78 -39.79
CA ALA A 163 -1.31 9.00 -39.51
C ALA A 163 -0.69 9.39 -38.17
N ILE A 164 0.09 8.48 -37.58
CA ILE A 164 1.01 8.83 -36.49
C ILE A 164 2.12 9.72 -37.09
N PRO A 165 2.47 10.88 -36.51
CA PRO A 165 3.46 11.77 -37.11
C PRO A 165 4.88 11.18 -37.13
N ASP A 166 5.56 11.24 -38.28
CA ASP A 166 6.98 10.83 -38.40
C ASP A 166 7.91 11.59 -37.43
N SER A 167 7.51 12.81 -37.03
CA SER A 167 8.22 13.68 -36.09
C SER A 167 8.32 13.11 -34.67
N PHE A 168 7.50 12.12 -34.30
CA PHE A 168 7.63 11.45 -33.00
C PHE A 168 8.97 10.74 -32.84
N GLY A 169 9.62 10.36 -33.95
CA GLY A 169 10.99 9.84 -33.96
C GLY A 169 12.06 10.83 -33.47
N ASN A 170 11.74 12.12 -33.33
CA ASN A 170 12.64 13.11 -32.73
C ASN A 170 12.63 13.06 -31.20
N ILE A 171 11.61 12.45 -30.59
CA ILE A 171 11.42 12.36 -29.13
C ILE A 171 12.24 11.17 -28.62
N THR A 172 13.56 11.29 -28.64
CA THR A 172 14.48 10.19 -28.29
C THR A 172 14.39 9.74 -26.83
N GLY A 173 13.82 10.56 -25.95
CA GLY A 173 13.53 10.24 -24.55
C GLY A 173 12.16 9.58 -24.29
N LEU A 174 11.35 9.33 -25.32
CA LEU A 174 10.01 8.76 -25.17
C LEU A 174 10.06 7.32 -24.64
N GLN A 175 9.36 7.06 -23.54
CA GLN A 175 9.29 5.76 -22.86
C GLN A 175 7.94 5.08 -23.09
N ASN A 176 6.82 5.81 -22.97
CA ASN A 176 5.48 5.26 -23.17
C ASN A 176 4.77 6.03 -24.29
N LEU A 177 4.37 5.30 -25.34
CA LEU A 177 3.56 5.81 -26.44
C LEU A 177 2.26 5.02 -26.53
N LEU A 178 1.18 5.63 -26.06
CA LEU A 178 -0.12 4.99 -25.87
C LEU A 178 -1.17 5.69 -26.74
N LEU A 179 -1.52 5.04 -27.87
CA LEU A 179 -2.41 5.55 -28.92
C LEU A 179 -3.59 4.60 -29.19
N SER A 180 -3.81 3.61 -28.33
CA SER A 180 -4.81 2.55 -28.50
C SER A 180 -6.25 3.06 -28.54
N THR A 181 -7.16 2.30 -29.15
CA THR A 181 -8.61 2.64 -29.22
C THR A 181 -8.84 4.02 -29.85
N ASN A 182 -8.50 4.13 -31.14
CA ASN A 182 -8.62 5.34 -31.95
C ASN A 182 -8.96 4.97 -33.40
N ALA A 183 -9.02 5.96 -34.30
CA ALA A 183 -9.21 5.80 -35.75
C ALA A 183 -7.93 6.07 -36.57
N LEU A 184 -6.74 5.89 -35.97
CA LEU A 184 -5.45 6.10 -36.63
C LEU A 184 -5.26 5.10 -37.77
N SER A 185 -4.54 5.51 -38.80
CA SER A 185 -4.45 4.83 -40.09
C SER A 185 -3.05 5.00 -40.68
N SER A 186 -2.85 4.57 -41.92
CA SER A 186 -1.52 4.53 -42.57
C SER A 186 -0.58 3.51 -41.93
N LYS A 187 0.71 3.55 -42.30
CA LYS A 187 1.76 2.70 -41.73
C LYS A 187 2.34 3.38 -40.48
N VAL A 188 2.85 2.59 -39.54
CA VAL A 188 3.65 3.10 -38.43
C VAL A 188 4.94 3.73 -39.00
N PRO A 189 5.25 5.00 -38.68
CA PRO A 189 6.50 5.67 -39.07
C PRO A 189 7.76 4.83 -38.87
N GLN A 190 8.67 4.87 -39.84
CA GLN A 190 9.94 4.14 -39.76
C GLN A 190 10.81 4.63 -38.58
N SER A 191 10.68 5.90 -38.24
CA SER A 191 11.43 6.58 -37.17
C SER A 191 11.06 6.08 -35.77
N LEU A 192 9.81 5.65 -35.52
CA LEU A 192 9.37 5.10 -34.23
C LEU A 192 10.11 3.80 -33.87
N TRP A 193 10.39 2.94 -34.85
CA TRP A 193 11.18 1.71 -34.65
C TRP A 193 12.66 1.96 -34.32
N SER A 194 13.08 3.22 -34.17
CA SER A 194 14.43 3.61 -33.75
C SER A 194 14.47 4.26 -32.36
N LEU A 195 13.33 4.41 -31.67
CA LEU A 195 13.23 5.01 -30.34
C LEU A 195 13.67 4.03 -29.23
N ARG A 196 14.98 3.92 -29.02
CA ARG A 196 15.63 2.99 -28.08
C ARG A 196 15.31 3.19 -26.59
N SER A 197 14.50 4.20 -26.25
CA SER A 197 14.05 4.48 -24.89
C SER A 197 12.64 3.95 -24.62
N LEU A 198 11.91 3.49 -25.65
CA LEU A 198 10.56 2.97 -25.50
C LEU A 198 10.55 1.74 -24.59
N VAL A 199 9.74 1.81 -23.53
CA VAL A 199 9.38 0.73 -22.62
C VAL A 199 8.02 0.16 -23.02
N GLU A 200 7.10 1.02 -23.47
CA GLU A 200 5.74 0.63 -23.83
C GLU A 200 5.28 1.28 -25.14
N LEU A 201 4.76 0.45 -26.04
CA LEU A 201 4.15 0.88 -27.30
C LEU A 201 2.79 0.19 -27.49
N SER A 202 1.71 0.93 -27.24
CA SER A 202 0.34 0.45 -27.44
C SER A 202 -0.34 1.22 -28.58
N LEU A 203 -0.57 0.52 -29.69
CA LEU A 203 -1.20 1.03 -30.91
C LEU A 203 -2.50 0.28 -31.26
N SER A 204 -3.03 -0.52 -30.34
CA SER A 204 -4.14 -1.44 -30.59
C SER A 204 -5.47 -0.76 -30.91
N GLN A 205 -6.43 -1.50 -31.45
CA GLN A 205 -7.77 -1.00 -31.79
C GLN A 205 -7.72 0.27 -32.64
N ASN A 206 -7.13 0.13 -33.83
CA ASN A 206 -6.93 1.21 -34.81
C ASN A 206 -7.08 0.66 -36.25
N TYR A 207 -6.80 1.49 -37.26
CA TYR A 207 -6.79 1.12 -38.69
C TYR A 207 -5.39 1.13 -39.31
N LEU A 208 -4.34 0.95 -38.50
CA LEU A 208 -2.95 0.91 -38.96
C LEU A 208 -2.69 -0.33 -39.81
N HIS A 209 -1.84 -0.21 -40.83
CA HIS A 209 -1.57 -1.29 -41.79
C HIS A 209 -0.13 -1.33 -42.27
N GLY A 210 0.18 -2.30 -43.13
CA GLY A 210 1.55 -2.62 -43.56
C GLY A 210 2.16 -3.72 -42.69
N SER A 211 3.49 -3.85 -42.72
CA SER A 211 4.24 -4.85 -41.97
C SER A 211 5.03 -4.23 -40.81
N ILE A 212 5.33 -5.02 -39.78
CA ILE A 212 6.27 -4.61 -38.72
C ILE A 212 7.67 -4.45 -39.36
N SER A 213 8.35 -3.33 -39.06
CA SER A 213 9.71 -3.08 -39.55
C SER A 213 10.71 -4.02 -38.87
N PRO A 214 11.71 -4.60 -39.59
CA PRO A 214 12.81 -5.33 -38.96
C PRO A 214 13.57 -4.53 -37.91
N GLN A 215 13.55 -3.19 -38.00
CA GLN A 215 14.13 -2.29 -37.00
C GLN A 215 13.46 -2.39 -35.61
N VAL A 216 12.32 -3.08 -35.47
CA VAL A 216 11.72 -3.34 -34.15
C VAL A 216 12.71 -3.99 -33.17
N GLY A 217 13.67 -4.79 -33.67
CA GLY A 217 14.76 -5.36 -32.87
C GLY A 217 15.77 -4.34 -32.30
N ASN A 218 15.65 -3.04 -32.61
CA ASN A 218 16.42 -1.98 -31.96
C ASN A 218 15.83 -1.53 -30.62
N LEU A 219 14.56 -1.88 -30.33
CA LEU A 219 13.80 -1.40 -29.18
C LEU A 219 14.13 -2.20 -27.92
N ASN A 220 15.41 -2.31 -27.57
CA ASN A 220 15.92 -3.25 -26.56
C ASN A 220 15.38 -3.05 -25.13
N THR A 221 14.82 -1.87 -24.83
CA THR A 221 14.15 -1.52 -23.57
C THR A 221 12.67 -1.88 -23.53
N LEU A 222 12.08 -2.29 -24.65
CA LEU A 222 10.65 -2.50 -24.80
C LEU A 222 10.20 -3.71 -23.98
N ASP A 223 9.36 -3.44 -22.98
CA ASP A 223 8.68 -4.42 -22.14
C ASP A 223 7.33 -4.83 -22.72
N THR A 224 6.57 -3.86 -23.23
CA THR A 224 5.20 -4.07 -23.70
C THR A 224 5.00 -3.56 -25.13
N LEU A 225 4.56 -4.47 -26.01
CA LEU A 225 4.16 -4.18 -27.40
C LEU A 225 2.76 -4.72 -27.68
N ASP A 226 1.82 -3.80 -27.92
CA ASP A 226 0.45 -4.13 -28.31
C ASP A 226 0.12 -3.49 -29.66
N LEU A 227 0.00 -4.33 -30.69
CA LEU A 227 -0.39 -3.97 -32.05
C LEU A 227 -1.73 -4.62 -32.45
N SER A 228 -2.48 -5.14 -31.47
CA SER A 228 -3.70 -5.91 -31.70
C SER A 228 -4.83 -5.11 -32.35
N GLU A 229 -5.82 -5.79 -32.92
CA GLU A 229 -7.05 -5.20 -33.46
C GLU A 229 -6.77 -4.09 -34.51
N ASN A 230 -5.96 -4.42 -35.50
CA ASN A 230 -5.49 -3.52 -36.55
C ASN A 230 -5.57 -4.20 -37.94
N LYS A 231 -4.91 -3.61 -38.95
CA LYS A 231 -4.84 -4.12 -40.33
C LYS A 231 -3.40 -4.43 -40.75
N PHE A 232 -2.53 -4.78 -39.80
CA PHE A 232 -1.16 -5.21 -40.10
C PHE A 232 -1.15 -6.52 -40.90
N SER A 233 -0.13 -6.70 -41.72
CA SER A 233 -0.09 -7.72 -42.78
C SER A 233 1.34 -8.10 -43.16
N GLY A 234 1.48 -9.19 -43.91
CA GLY A 234 2.79 -9.77 -44.24
C GLY A 234 3.34 -10.61 -43.09
N ASN A 235 4.62 -10.97 -43.17
CA ASN A 235 5.22 -11.86 -42.17
C ASN A 235 5.62 -11.10 -40.90
N ILE A 236 5.51 -11.77 -39.76
CA ILE A 236 6.14 -11.33 -38.52
C ILE A 236 7.66 -11.40 -38.72
N THR A 237 8.37 -10.30 -38.46
CA THR A 237 9.82 -10.23 -38.66
C THR A 237 10.58 -11.02 -37.58
N SER A 238 11.65 -11.72 -37.97
CA SER A 238 12.48 -12.49 -37.03
C SER A 238 13.13 -11.63 -35.95
N SER A 239 13.48 -10.38 -36.28
CA SER A 239 14.13 -9.46 -35.34
C SER A 239 13.25 -8.99 -34.19
N LEU A 240 11.94 -9.25 -34.23
CA LEU A 240 11.10 -9.07 -33.05
C LEU A 240 11.54 -10.03 -31.91
N GLY A 241 12.06 -11.21 -32.25
CA GLY A 241 12.60 -12.18 -31.28
C GLY A 241 13.94 -11.78 -30.63
N GLU A 242 14.51 -10.62 -31.00
CA GLU A 242 15.72 -10.06 -30.38
C GLU A 242 15.39 -9.27 -29.09
N LEU A 243 14.10 -8.95 -28.84
CA LEU A 243 13.64 -8.16 -27.70
C LEU A 243 13.58 -8.95 -26.39
N GLN A 244 14.74 -9.15 -25.76
CA GLN A 244 14.87 -9.97 -24.55
C GLN A 244 14.16 -9.41 -23.31
N MET A 245 13.90 -8.10 -23.26
CA MET A 245 13.16 -7.44 -22.16
C MET A 245 11.63 -7.55 -22.28
N LEU A 246 11.12 -7.93 -23.46
CA LEU A 246 9.68 -7.94 -23.75
C LEU A 246 8.95 -8.94 -22.85
N THR A 247 8.03 -8.46 -22.01
CA THR A 247 7.15 -9.29 -21.17
C THR A 247 5.74 -9.44 -21.77
N TYR A 248 5.25 -8.46 -22.53
CA TYR A 248 3.93 -8.48 -23.18
C TYR A 248 4.02 -8.29 -24.69
N LEU A 249 3.45 -9.23 -25.45
CA LEU A 249 3.30 -9.15 -26.90
C LEU A 249 1.89 -9.56 -27.36
N ASP A 250 1.12 -8.61 -27.87
CA ASP A 250 -0.15 -8.87 -28.55
C ASP A 250 -0.12 -8.37 -30.00
N LEU A 251 -0.26 -9.31 -30.94
CA LEU A 251 -0.36 -9.07 -32.39
C LEU A 251 -1.70 -9.59 -32.94
N SER A 252 -2.66 -9.88 -32.08
CA SER A 252 -3.91 -10.57 -32.44
C SER A 252 -4.86 -9.70 -33.28
N LYS A 253 -5.84 -10.33 -33.91
CA LYS A 253 -6.88 -9.67 -34.73
C LYS A 253 -6.26 -8.73 -35.78
N ASN A 254 -5.38 -9.30 -36.60
CA ASN A 254 -4.67 -8.64 -37.69
C ASN A 254 -4.72 -9.53 -38.95
N SER A 255 -3.87 -9.28 -39.95
CA SER A 255 -3.72 -10.08 -41.16
C SER A 255 -2.27 -10.56 -41.36
N PHE A 256 -1.54 -10.81 -40.28
CA PHE A 256 -0.19 -11.40 -40.34
C PHE A 256 -0.23 -12.80 -40.95
N MET A 257 0.74 -13.12 -41.80
CA MET A 257 0.82 -14.37 -42.56
C MET A 257 2.20 -15.01 -42.45
N GLY A 258 2.37 -16.19 -43.05
CA GLY A 258 3.60 -16.96 -42.95
C GLY A 258 3.76 -17.63 -41.59
N GLU A 259 4.99 -18.02 -41.24
CA GLU A 259 5.28 -18.79 -40.04
C GLU A 259 5.47 -17.90 -38.80
N ILE A 260 5.19 -18.45 -37.61
CA ILE A 260 5.63 -17.84 -36.35
C ILE A 260 7.17 -17.93 -36.30
N PRO A 261 7.92 -16.83 -36.12
CA PRO A 261 9.38 -16.89 -36.19
C PRO A 261 10.00 -17.78 -35.10
N GLN A 262 10.88 -18.70 -35.50
CA GLN A 262 11.65 -19.55 -34.56
C GLN A 262 12.45 -18.71 -33.55
N SER A 263 12.84 -17.48 -33.91
CA SER A 263 13.53 -16.51 -33.04
C SER A 263 12.70 -16.05 -31.84
N PHE A 264 11.38 -16.26 -31.80
CA PHE A 264 10.56 -15.94 -30.62
C PHE A 264 11.00 -16.69 -29.36
N GLY A 265 11.76 -17.79 -29.48
CA GLY A 265 12.43 -18.41 -28.32
C GLY A 265 13.51 -17.55 -27.66
N GLY A 266 13.91 -16.43 -28.28
CA GLY A 266 14.79 -15.41 -27.72
C GLY A 266 14.08 -14.37 -26.85
N LEU A 267 12.75 -14.34 -26.82
CA LEU A 267 11.93 -13.47 -25.96
C LEU A 267 11.92 -13.99 -24.51
N ILE A 268 13.09 -14.08 -23.89
CA ILE A 268 13.32 -14.84 -22.66
C ILE A 268 12.53 -14.35 -21.44
N SER A 269 12.08 -13.09 -21.44
CA SER A 269 11.27 -12.47 -20.38
C SER A 269 9.75 -12.56 -20.60
N LEU A 270 9.31 -13.09 -21.74
CA LEU A 270 7.91 -13.02 -22.18
C LEU A 270 6.96 -13.76 -21.25
N LYS A 271 5.92 -13.06 -20.78
CA LYS A 271 4.83 -13.54 -19.92
C LYS A 271 3.51 -13.72 -20.67
N TYR A 272 3.25 -12.85 -21.64
CA TYR A 272 2.03 -12.82 -22.44
C TYR A 272 2.35 -12.84 -23.94
N LEU A 273 1.78 -13.81 -24.67
CA LEU A 273 1.87 -13.90 -26.11
C LEU A 273 0.51 -14.21 -26.75
N ASN A 274 -0.06 -13.24 -27.46
CA ASN A 274 -1.30 -13.42 -28.20
C ASN A 274 -1.07 -13.13 -29.70
N LEU A 275 -1.19 -14.19 -30.51
CA LEU A 275 -1.10 -14.14 -31.97
C LEU A 275 -2.44 -14.52 -32.63
N SER A 276 -3.52 -14.59 -31.86
CA SER A 276 -4.80 -15.12 -32.34
C SER A 276 -5.44 -14.29 -33.44
N ASN A 277 -6.38 -14.85 -34.20
CA ASN A 277 -7.13 -14.15 -35.24
C ASN A 277 -6.20 -13.48 -36.28
N ASN A 278 -5.40 -14.32 -36.95
CA ASN A 278 -4.46 -13.93 -37.99
C ASN A 278 -4.46 -14.99 -39.13
N LEU A 279 -3.55 -14.86 -40.09
CA LEU A 279 -3.35 -15.77 -41.22
C LEU A 279 -2.04 -16.58 -41.08
N LEU A 280 -1.56 -16.79 -39.85
CA LEU A 280 -0.31 -17.51 -39.60
C LEU A 280 -0.44 -18.99 -39.93
N SER A 281 0.59 -19.56 -40.51
CA SER A 281 0.65 -20.92 -41.05
C SER A 281 1.95 -21.64 -40.65
N GLY A 282 2.12 -22.89 -41.08
CA GLY A 282 3.28 -23.71 -40.70
C GLY A 282 3.15 -24.30 -39.30
N ASP A 283 4.24 -24.89 -38.82
CA ASP A 283 4.31 -25.55 -37.52
C ASP A 283 4.43 -24.52 -36.38
N ILE A 284 3.97 -24.88 -35.17
CA ILE A 284 4.25 -24.09 -33.96
C ILE A 284 5.73 -24.25 -33.58
N PRO A 285 6.53 -23.16 -33.46
CA PRO A 285 7.94 -23.23 -33.13
C PRO A 285 8.22 -23.94 -31.81
N LYS A 286 9.03 -25.01 -31.86
CA LYS A 286 9.46 -25.74 -30.66
C LYS A 286 10.27 -24.87 -29.68
N SER A 287 10.87 -23.78 -30.17
CA SER A 287 11.60 -22.82 -29.33
C SER A 287 10.71 -22.09 -28.32
N LEU A 288 9.41 -21.93 -28.58
CA LEU A 288 8.46 -21.37 -27.61
C LEU A 288 8.34 -22.21 -26.33
N ALA A 289 8.66 -23.51 -26.39
CA ALA A 289 8.65 -24.38 -25.21
C ALA A 289 9.75 -24.02 -24.19
N ASN A 290 10.76 -23.25 -24.60
CA ASN A 290 11.88 -22.82 -23.75
C ASN A 290 11.60 -21.54 -22.97
N LEU A 291 10.51 -20.82 -23.28
CA LEU A 291 10.13 -19.56 -22.62
C LEU A 291 9.64 -19.85 -21.18
N ARG A 292 10.47 -19.50 -20.19
CA ARG A 292 10.29 -19.95 -18.79
C ARG A 292 9.22 -19.19 -18.02
N TYR A 293 8.97 -17.94 -18.40
CA TYR A 293 8.01 -17.04 -17.76
C TYR A 293 6.69 -16.91 -18.52
N LEU A 294 6.52 -17.61 -19.65
CA LEU A 294 5.33 -17.48 -20.50
C LEU A 294 4.12 -18.15 -19.82
N GLU A 295 3.22 -17.31 -19.31
CA GLU A 295 2.01 -17.68 -18.58
C GLU A 295 0.81 -17.83 -19.51
N ILE A 296 0.64 -16.86 -20.42
CA ILE A 296 -0.49 -16.79 -21.36
C ILE A 296 0.02 -16.93 -22.78
N LEU A 297 -0.46 -17.94 -23.49
CA LEU A 297 -0.22 -18.16 -24.91
C LEU A 297 -1.56 -18.40 -25.63
N ASN A 298 -1.85 -17.58 -26.63
CA ASN A 298 -3.03 -17.72 -27.49
C ASN A 298 -2.64 -17.67 -28.98
N LEU A 299 -2.92 -18.76 -29.69
CA LEU A 299 -2.63 -18.96 -31.12
C LEU A 299 -3.90 -19.25 -31.93
N SER A 300 -5.08 -19.11 -31.33
CA SER A 300 -6.37 -19.47 -31.93
C SER A 300 -6.70 -18.67 -33.20
N PHE A 301 -7.60 -19.18 -34.03
CA PHE A 301 -8.07 -18.58 -35.27
C PHE A 301 -6.91 -18.18 -36.21
N ASN A 302 -6.06 -19.17 -36.51
CA ASN A 302 -4.98 -19.11 -37.50
C ASN A 302 -5.07 -20.33 -38.44
N MET A 303 -4.08 -20.49 -39.32
CA MET A 303 -3.91 -21.61 -40.26
C MET A 303 -2.74 -22.55 -39.86
N LEU A 304 -2.44 -22.66 -38.57
CA LEU A 304 -1.31 -23.47 -38.07
C LEU A 304 -1.55 -24.96 -38.31
N VAL A 305 -0.46 -25.69 -38.55
CA VAL A 305 -0.45 -27.11 -38.88
C VAL A 305 0.52 -27.89 -37.98
N GLY A 306 0.47 -29.22 -38.09
CA GLY A 306 1.50 -30.09 -37.53
C GLY A 306 1.32 -30.39 -36.03
N GLN A 307 2.38 -30.90 -35.41
CA GLN A 307 2.31 -31.39 -34.04
C GLN A 307 2.44 -30.24 -33.02
N ILE A 308 1.45 -30.12 -32.13
CA ILE A 308 1.54 -29.22 -30.96
C ILE A 308 2.77 -29.63 -30.12
N PRO A 309 3.75 -28.72 -29.88
CA PRO A 309 4.98 -29.05 -29.16
C PRO A 309 4.72 -29.51 -27.71
N GLN A 310 5.70 -30.20 -27.14
CA GLN A 310 5.72 -30.57 -25.73
C GLN A 310 6.58 -29.58 -24.95
N GLY A 311 6.20 -29.29 -23.71
CA GLY A 311 6.90 -28.36 -22.81
C GLY A 311 5.93 -27.70 -21.82
N ARG A 312 6.46 -27.03 -20.79
CA ARG A 312 5.65 -26.42 -19.70
C ARG A 312 4.58 -25.46 -20.23
N VAL A 313 4.97 -24.57 -21.14
CA VAL A 313 4.07 -23.63 -21.84
C VAL A 313 2.90 -24.37 -22.49
N PHE A 314 3.22 -25.40 -23.28
CA PHE A 314 2.23 -26.18 -24.03
C PHE A 314 1.41 -27.15 -23.18
N SER A 315 1.81 -27.47 -21.95
CA SER A 315 0.98 -28.24 -21.01
C SER A 315 -0.13 -27.40 -20.37
N ASN A 316 0.05 -26.09 -20.21
CA ASN A 316 -0.95 -25.21 -19.59
C ASN A 316 -2.01 -24.69 -20.58
N LEU A 317 -1.82 -24.89 -21.89
CA LEU A 317 -2.78 -24.46 -22.92
C LEU A 317 -4.16 -25.09 -22.74
N THR A 318 -5.20 -24.29 -22.97
CA THR A 318 -6.60 -24.69 -23.11
C THR A 318 -6.95 -25.01 -24.57
N VAL A 319 -8.14 -25.57 -24.82
CA VAL A 319 -8.64 -25.76 -26.20
C VAL A 319 -8.84 -24.40 -26.89
N SER A 320 -9.37 -23.42 -26.17
CA SER A 320 -9.62 -22.06 -26.68
C SER A 320 -8.35 -21.34 -27.14
N SER A 321 -7.18 -21.60 -26.53
CA SER A 321 -5.89 -21.05 -26.99
C SER A 321 -5.44 -21.56 -28.37
N LEU A 322 -6.04 -22.63 -28.90
CA LEU A 322 -5.63 -23.28 -30.16
C LEU A 322 -6.78 -23.44 -31.17
N GLU A 323 -8.00 -23.04 -30.81
CA GLU A 323 -9.21 -23.17 -31.62
C GLU A 323 -9.05 -22.57 -33.04
N GLY A 324 -9.83 -23.04 -34.01
CA GLY A 324 -9.77 -22.55 -35.41
C GLY A 324 -8.62 -23.12 -36.26
N ASN A 325 -7.50 -23.57 -35.65
CA ASN A 325 -6.35 -24.15 -36.37
C ASN A 325 -6.61 -25.61 -36.80
N LYS A 326 -7.25 -25.79 -37.96
CA LYS A 326 -7.71 -27.11 -38.45
C LYS A 326 -6.59 -28.13 -38.74
N GLY A 327 -5.33 -27.68 -38.88
CA GLY A 327 -4.20 -28.54 -39.23
C GLY A 327 -3.40 -29.07 -38.05
N LEU A 328 -3.69 -28.66 -36.82
CA LEU A 328 -2.97 -29.11 -35.62
C LEU A 328 -3.32 -30.55 -35.24
N CYS A 329 -2.33 -31.28 -34.77
CA CYS A 329 -2.45 -32.63 -34.24
C CYS A 329 -1.54 -32.85 -33.02
N GLY A 330 -1.72 -33.98 -32.32
CA GLY A 330 -1.08 -34.23 -31.03
C GLY A 330 -1.82 -33.51 -29.89
N ALA A 331 -1.31 -33.63 -28.66
CA ALA A 331 -2.04 -33.21 -27.44
C ALA A 331 -3.47 -33.79 -27.28
N PRO A 332 -3.66 -35.13 -27.15
CA PRO A 332 -4.97 -35.76 -26.93
C PRO A 332 -5.75 -35.22 -25.72
N ARG A 333 -5.05 -34.65 -24.72
CA ARG A 333 -5.63 -33.98 -23.55
C ARG A 333 -6.55 -32.80 -23.92
N LEU A 334 -6.41 -32.25 -25.12
CA LEU A 334 -7.19 -31.14 -25.67
C LEU A 334 -8.14 -31.59 -26.81
N ASN A 335 -8.44 -32.89 -26.92
CA ASN A 335 -9.25 -33.50 -27.98
C ASN A 335 -8.73 -33.33 -29.42
N PHE A 336 -7.51 -32.82 -29.61
CA PHE A 336 -6.85 -32.83 -30.92
C PHE A 336 -6.48 -34.28 -31.31
N SER A 337 -6.71 -34.61 -32.58
CA SER A 337 -6.41 -35.92 -33.14
C SER A 337 -4.94 -36.30 -32.92
N PRO A 338 -4.62 -37.55 -32.54
CA PRO A 338 -3.26 -38.04 -32.62
C PRO A 338 -2.72 -37.85 -34.04
N CYS A 339 -1.54 -37.25 -34.19
CA CYS A 339 -0.85 -37.24 -35.48
C CYS A 339 -0.72 -38.69 -35.97
N SER A 340 -1.15 -38.98 -37.20
CA SER A 340 -1.52 -40.34 -37.64
C SER A 340 -0.44 -41.41 -37.40
N GLY A 341 -0.64 -42.21 -36.33
CA GLY A 341 0.27 -43.29 -35.91
C GLY A 341 -0.35 -44.25 -34.89
N ARG A 342 -1.25 -45.13 -35.36
CA ARG A 342 -1.82 -46.34 -34.69
C ARG A 342 -2.28 -46.27 -33.21
N ILE A 343 -3.61 -46.14 -33.04
CA ILE A 343 -4.57 -46.98 -32.25
C ILE A 343 -3.93 -47.93 -31.20
N VAL A 344 -4.31 -47.95 -29.90
CA VAL A 344 -5.56 -48.50 -29.30
C VAL A 344 -6.02 -47.73 -28.05
N GLY A 345 -7.33 -47.63 -27.81
CA GLY A 345 -7.94 -47.22 -26.52
C GLY A 345 -9.15 -48.07 -26.16
N TYR A 346 -9.85 -47.79 -25.04
CA TYR A 346 -11.21 -48.30 -24.77
C TYR A 346 -11.99 -47.40 -23.78
N THR A 347 -13.32 -47.49 -23.80
CA THR A 347 -14.24 -46.52 -23.18
C THR A 347 -15.33 -47.11 -22.28
N SER A 348 -15.78 -46.29 -21.31
CA SER A 348 -17.19 -46.09 -20.85
C SER A 348 -17.96 -47.11 -19.98
N ARG A 349 -18.32 -46.64 -18.77
CA ARG A 349 -19.64 -46.66 -18.06
C ARG A 349 -20.72 -47.71 -18.44
N ARG A 350 -21.36 -48.34 -17.42
CA ARG A 350 -22.76 -48.05 -16.99
C ARG A 350 -23.22 -48.78 -15.70
N LYS A 351 -24.36 -48.33 -15.15
CA LYS A 351 -25.03 -48.71 -13.87
C LYS A 351 -25.96 -49.93 -13.98
N LEU A 352 -26.36 -50.53 -12.85
CA LEU A 352 -27.78 -50.84 -12.54
C LEU A 352 -28.09 -50.98 -11.03
N HIS A 353 -29.37 -51.05 -10.65
CA HIS A 353 -29.96 -50.86 -9.29
C HIS A 353 -30.62 -52.14 -8.70
N LEU A 354 -31.22 -52.00 -7.50
CA LEU A 354 -32.31 -52.79 -6.84
C LEU A 354 -31.81 -53.95 -5.91
N LEU A 355 -32.40 -54.27 -4.72
CA LEU A 355 -33.61 -53.78 -4.02
C LEU A 355 -33.56 -54.00 -2.46
N GLN A 356 -34.06 -53.01 -1.71
CA GLN A 356 -34.70 -52.96 -0.35
C GLN A 356 -34.62 -54.11 0.70
N CYS A 357 -34.51 -53.74 1.99
CA CYS A 357 -35.59 -53.92 3.01
C CYS A 357 -35.36 -53.14 4.36
N ILE A 358 -36.28 -52.20 4.67
CA ILE A 358 -36.96 -51.88 5.98
C ILE A 358 -36.10 -51.94 7.29
N LEU A 359 -35.74 -50.83 7.98
CA LEU A 359 -36.52 -49.97 8.93
C LEU A 359 -37.07 -50.69 10.21
N PRO A 360 -37.40 -50.01 11.34
CA PRO A 360 -36.57 -49.11 12.18
C PRO A 360 -36.82 -49.28 13.72
N ILE A 361 -35.90 -48.89 14.62
CA ILE A 361 -36.27 -48.56 16.03
C ILE A 361 -35.47 -47.35 16.56
N ILE A 362 -36.11 -46.17 16.55
CA ILE A 362 -35.77 -45.03 17.40
C ILE A 362 -36.82 -45.00 18.52
N SER A 363 -36.47 -45.33 19.77
CA SER A 363 -37.40 -45.13 20.91
C SER A 363 -36.82 -45.21 22.33
N VAL A 364 -35.51 -45.41 22.56
CA VAL A 364 -34.94 -45.62 23.93
C VAL A 364 -33.93 -44.54 24.35
N LEU A 365 -34.42 -43.29 24.35
CA LEU A 365 -34.35 -42.39 25.51
C LEU A 365 -32.95 -42.24 26.16
N VAL A 366 -32.13 -41.23 25.87
CA VAL A 366 -32.39 -39.76 26.02
C VAL A 366 -32.92 -39.36 27.43
N VAL A 367 -33.15 -40.30 28.36
CA VAL A 367 -33.68 -40.03 29.71
C VAL A 367 -32.65 -40.28 30.83
N LEU A 368 -31.53 -40.95 30.55
CA LEU A 368 -30.59 -41.38 31.60
C LEU A 368 -29.44 -40.42 31.95
N SER A 369 -29.00 -39.52 31.05
CA SER A 369 -27.83 -38.67 31.32
C SER A 369 -28.14 -37.41 32.15
N CYS A 370 -29.39 -36.93 32.16
CA CYS A 370 -29.79 -35.73 32.91
C CYS A 370 -29.72 -35.88 34.44
N LEU A 371 -29.53 -37.08 34.97
CA LEU A 371 -29.45 -37.34 36.42
C LEU A 371 -28.03 -37.21 37.02
N PHE A 372 -26.99 -37.01 36.21
CA PHE A 372 -25.62 -36.79 36.72
C PHE A 372 -25.34 -35.34 37.17
N LEU A 373 -26.26 -34.41 36.89
CA LEU A 373 -26.13 -32.96 37.11
C LEU A 373 -25.91 -32.56 38.60
N ILE A 374 -26.16 -33.46 39.56
CA ILE A 374 -26.38 -33.11 40.97
C ILE A 374 -25.20 -33.47 41.90
N PHE A 375 -24.18 -34.19 41.44
CA PHE A 375 -23.12 -34.70 42.33
C PHE A 375 -22.00 -33.68 42.67
N VAL A 376 -21.61 -32.79 41.76
CA VAL A 376 -20.32 -32.06 41.87
C VAL A 376 -20.44 -30.68 42.56
N ILE A 377 -21.63 -30.12 42.71
CA ILE A 377 -21.85 -28.85 43.46
C ILE A 377 -21.55 -29.01 44.98
N HIS A 378 -21.30 -30.23 45.48
CA HIS A 378 -21.23 -30.51 46.92
C HIS A 378 -19.82 -30.69 47.56
N ARG A 379 -18.74 -30.17 46.95
CA ARG A 379 -17.43 -30.04 47.63
C ARG A 379 -16.90 -28.60 47.83
N ARG A 380 -17.62 -27.92 48.73
CA ARG A 380 -17.12 -27.11 49.88
C ARG A 380 -16.57 -25.68 49.67
N ARG A 381 -17.36 -24.72 50.19
CA ARG A 381 -17.06 -23.30 50.53
C ARG A 381 -16.01 -23.11 51.66
N LYS A 382 -15.33 -21.93 51.71
CA LYS A 382 -15.24 -20.97 52.87
C LYS A 382 -14.21 -19.81 52.60
N THR A 383 -14.58 -18.51 52.54
CA THR A 383 -14.59 -17.41 53.58
C THR A 383 -13.20 -16.95 54.13
N ARG A 384 -12.83 -15.68 54.46
CA ARG A 384 -13.54 -14.39 54.76
C ARG A 384 -12.57 -13.16 54.94
N ASN A 385 -13.00 -11.91 54.66
CA ASN A 385 -12.87 -10.56 55.37
C ASN A 385 -11.60 -10.13 56.21
N SER A 386 -11.24 -8.85 56.53
CA SER A 386 -11.61 -7.42 56.18
C SER A 386 -10.76 -6.36 56.97
N ALA A 387 -10.70 -5.07 56.52
CA ALA A 387 -10.51 -3.77 57.27
C ALA A 387 -9.15 -3.40 57.98
N ALA A 388 -8.75 -2.14 58.34
CA ALA A 388 -9.03 -0.72 57.94
C ALA A 388 -8.10 0.31 58.73
N THR A 389 -8.26 1.65 58.53
CA THR A 389 -7.76 2.86 59.30
C THR A 389 -6.35 3.45 59.04
N ASP A 390 -6.01 4.76 59.22
CA ASP A 390 -6.69 6.10 59.12
C ASP A 390 -5.66 7.30 59.28
N PHE A 391 -6.09 8.57 59.07
CA PHE A 391 -5.56 9.91 59.49
C PHE A 391 -5.14 11.01 58.44
N GLN A 392 -5.30 12.29 58.85
CA GLN A 392 -5.50 13.54 58.06
C GLN A 392 -4.48 14.71 58.42
N PRO A 393 -4.73 16.04 58.19
CA PRO A 393 -4.75 16.83 56.93
C PRO A 393 -4.04 18.23 56.99
N LEU A 394 -4.08 18.98 55.86
CA LEU A 394 -4.23 20.46 55.71
C LEU A 394 -4.33 20.81 54.19
N GLY A 395 -4.97 21.87 53.68
CA GLY A 395 -5.86 22.89 54.26
C GLY A 395 -6.51 23.84 53.20
N GLU A 396 -7.65 24.45 53.57
CA GLU A 396 -8.43 25.59 52.98
C GLU A 396 -8.35 26.01 51.48
N HIS A 397 -9.46 25.80 50.75
CA HIS A 397 -10.07 26.65 49.69
C HIS A 397 -11.59 26.36 49.66
N ARG A 398 -12.46 27.17 49.00
CA ARG A 398 -13.96 27.03 49.07
C ARG A 398 -14.43 25.62 48.68
N VAL A 399 -14.79 24.82 49.70
CA VAL A 399 -15.17 23.40 49.55
C VAL A 399 -16.65 23.28 49.15
N VAL A 400 -16.92 22.75 47.97
CA VAL A 400 -18.24 22.18 47.64
C VAL A 400 -18.23 20.72 48.08
N SER A 401 -19.17 20.30 48.93
CA SER A 401 -19.15 18.93 49.45
C SER A 401 -19.83 17.93 48.51
N TYR A 402 -19.51 16.64 48.69
CA TYR A 402 -20.21 15.54 48.01
C TYR A 402 -21.74 15.62 48.19
N HIS A 403 -22.22 16.02 49.37
CA HIS A 403 -23.66 16.13 49.65
C HIS A 403 -24.32 17.28 48.89
N ASP A 404 -23.60 18.37 48.62
CA ASP A 404 -24.11 19.50 47.85
C ASP A 404 -24.18 19.12 46.36
N LEU A 405 -23.17 18.42 45.83
CA LEU A 405 -23.20 17.88 44.47
C LEU A 405 -24.30 16.82 44.29
N ALA A 406 -24.46 15.91 45.26
CA ALA A 406 -25.51 14.91 45.24
C ALA A 406 -26.92 15.52 45.35
N ARG A 407 -27.08 16.71 45.98
CA ARG A 407 -28.35 17.44 45.95
C ARG A 407 -28.55 18.14 44.61
N ALA A 408 -27.54 18.87 44.14
CA ALA A 408 -27.57 19.68 42.92
C ALA A 408 -27.84 18.87 41.63
N THR A 409 -27.42 17.61 41.60
CA THR A 409 -27.55 16.69 40.44
C THR A 409 -28.71 15.69 40.56
N ASN A 410 -29.55 15.81 41.60
CA ASN A 410 -30.56 14.81 41.96
C ASN A 410 -29.97 13.39 42.12
N LYS A 411 -29.00 13.24 43.02
CA LYS A 411 -28.22 12.01 43.29
C LYS A 411 -27.53 11.43 42.06
N PHE A 412 -27.02 12.29 41.18
CA PHE A 412 -26.38 11.90 39.92
C PHE A 412 -27.33 11.08 39.01
N SER A 413 -28.60 11.51 38.94
CA SER A 413 -29.61 10.88 38.07
C SER A 413 -29.17 10.92 36.59
N GLU A 414 -29.44 9.82 35.85
CA GLU A 414 -29.25 9.76 34.40
C GLU A 414 -30.09 10.81 33.66
N GLU A 415 -31.18 11.32 34.25
CA GLU A 415 -31.96 12.45 33.70
C GLU A 415 -31.15 13.76 33.61
N ASN A 416 -30.10 13.89 34.42
CA ASN A 416 -29.18 15.01 34.40
C ASN A 416 -27.87 14.68 33.66
N LEU A 417 -27.75 13.52 33.01
CA LEU A 417 -26.53 13.14 32.30
C LEU A 417 -26.29 14.04 31.09
N LEU A 418 -25.09 14.62 30.99
CA LEU A 418 -24.64 15.40 29.84
C LEU A 418 -23.67 14.62 28.94
N GLY A 419 -22.90 13.68 29.49
CA GLY A 419 -21.99 12.83 28.72
C GLY A 419 -21.13 11.90 29.58
N LYS A 420 -20.56 10.87 28.95
CA LYS A 420 -19.63 9.89 29.55
C LYS A 420 -18.34 9.87 28.73
N GLY A 421 -17.20 10.13 29.38
CA GLY A 421 -15.87 10.18 28.76
C GLY A 421 -14.89 9.18 29.38
N SER A 422 -13.66 9.14 28.87
CA SER A 422 -12.64 8.14 29.24
C SER A 422 -12.31 8.09 30.73
N PHE A 423 -12.26 9.24 31.40
CA PHE A 423 -11.91 9.34 32.82
C PHE A 423 -13.09 9.65 33.75
N GLY A 424 -14.32 9.86 33.23
CA GLY A 424 -15.41 10.34 34.08
C GLY A 424 -16.76 10.60 33.38
N THR A 425 -17.75 10.98 34.17
CA THR A 425 -19.14 11.24 33.74
C THR A 425 -19.55 12.66 34.11
N VAL A 426 -20.20 13.38 33.20
CA VAL A 426 -20.61 14.78 33.37
C VAL A 426 -22.11 14.88 33.59
N TYR A 427 -22.53 15.54 34.68
CA TYR A 427 -23.94 15.78 35.02
C TYR A 427 -24.26 17.27 35.04
N ARG A 428 -25.50 17.63 34.69
CA ARG A 428 -26.07 18.95 34.92
C ARG A 428 -26.42 19.09 36.41
N GLY A 429 -25.90 20.12 37.05
CA GLY A 429 -26.19 20.46 38.43
C GLY A 429 -26.87 21.83 38.55
N ARG A 430 -27.71 22.00 39.57
CA ARG A 430 -28.16 23.32 40.04
C ARG A 430 -27.77 23.48 41.51
N LEU A 431 -26.84 24.38 41.80
CA LEU A 431 -26.37 24.64 43.17
C LEU A 431 -27.45 25.37 43.99
N ASP A 432 -27.30 25.38 45.33
CA ASP A 432 -28.27 25.99 46.25
C ASP A 432 -28.43 27.52 46.04
N ASP A 433 -27.42 28.19 45.46
CA ASP A 433 -27.47 29.61 45.06
C ASP A 433 -28.20 29.84 43.71
N GLY A 434 -28.69 28.76 43.09
CA GLY A 434 -29.43 28.77 41.83
C GLY A 434 -28.57 28.61 40.58
N LEU A 435 -27.23 28.63 40.70
CA LEU A 435 -26.30 28.54 39.57
C LEU A 435 -26.38 27.18 38.87
N ILE A 436 -26.49 27.20 37.54
CA ILE A 436 -26.45 26.00 36.69
C ILE A 436 -24.98 25.69 36.35
N VAL A 437 -24.56 24.46 36.59
CA VAL A 437 -23.17 24.00 36.46
C VAL A 437 -23.09 22.65 35.75
N ALA A 438 -21.94 22.36 35.15
CA ALA A 438 -21.58 21.01 34.72
C ALA A 438 -20.68 20.37 35.78
N VAL A 439 -21.03 19.18 36.26
CA VAL A 439 -20.32 18.44 37.32
C VAL A 439 -19.68 17.20 36.70
N LYS A 440 -18.38 17.26 36.43
CA LYS A 440 -17.59 16.13 35.88
C LYS A 440 -17.05 15.29 37.03
N ILE A 441 -17.55 14.07 37.20
CA ILE A 441 -17.16 13.11 38.24
C ILE A 441 -16.18 12.10 37.64
N LEU A 442 -15.03 11.93 38.27
CA LEU A 442 -13.96 11.05 37.79
C LEU A 442 -14.22 9.61 38.24
N ASN A 443 -14.01 8.65 37.33
CA ASN A 443 -14.08 7.23 37.67
C ASN A 443 -12.76 6.80 38.33
N MET A 444 -12.77 6.67 39.66
CA MET A 444 -11.59 6.33 40.46
C MET A 444 -11.07 4.90 40.23
N GLU A 445 -11.85 4.03 39.56
CA GLU A 445 -11.41 2.68 39.17
C GLU A 445 -10.56 2.67 37.88
N VAL A 446 -10.54 3.77 37.11
CA VAL A 446 -9.77 3.88 35.86
C VAL A 446 -8.34 4.36 36.14
N GLU A 447 -7.37 3.58 35.69
CA GLU A 447 -5.95 3.94 35.81
C GLU A 447 -5.68 5.28 35.11
N GLY A 448 -5.05 6.22 35.83
CA GLY A 448 -4.78 7.57 35.34
C GLY A 448 -5.86 8.62 35.64
N ALA A 449 -7.08 8.26 36.06
CA ALA A 449 -8.14 9.23 36.36
C ALA A 449 -7.73 10.26 37.44
N THR A 450 -6.96 9.85 38.45
CA THR A 450 -6.39 10.79 39.44
C THR A 450 -5.38 11.76 38.83
N LYS A 451 -4.55 11.34 37.85
CA LYS A 451 -3.62 12.23 37.16
C LYS A 451 -4.39 13.25 36.31
N SER A 452 -5.43 12.78 35.60
CA SER A 452 -6.32 13.61 34.77
C SER A 452 -7.00 14.71 35.57
N PHE A 453 -7.55 14.37 36.75
CA PHE A 453 -8.13 15.35 37.69
C PHE A 453 -7.16 16.47 38.08
N HIS A 454 -5.90 16.14 38.38
CA HIS A 454 -4.90 17.14 38.77
C HIS A 454 -4.49 18.03 37.59
N ALA A 455 -4.32 17.46 36.39
CA ALA A 455 -4.01 18.21 35.18
C ALA A 455 -5.11 19.24 34.83
N GLU A 456 -6.39 18.85 34.92
CA GLU A 456 -7.51 19.79 34.74
C GLU A 456 -7.53 20.88 35.82
N CYS A 457 -7.30 20.54 37.09
CA CYS A 457 -7.25 21.52 38.18
C CYS A 457 -6.13 22.54 37.99
N GLU A 458 -4.92 22.08 37.66
CA GLU A 458 -3.74 22.93 37.48
C GLU A 458 -3.87 23.84 36.24
N THR A 459 -4.38 23.30 35.14
CA THR A 459 -4.58 24.06 33.91
C THR A 459 -5.74 25.06 34.03
N LEU A 460 -6.92 24.62 34.47
CA LEU A 460 -8.10 25.49 34.50
C LEU A 460 -8.06 26.55 35.61
N SER A 461 -7.25 26.36 36.66
CA SER A 461 -7.06 27.39 37.69
C SER A 461 -6.10 28.51 37.27
N SER A 462 -5.25 28.29 36.25
CA SER A 462 -4.25 29.26 35.77
C SER A 462 -4.73 30.06 34.55
N VAL A 463 -5.50 29.46 33.63
CA VAL A 463 -5.95 30.12 32.39
C VAL A 463 -7.14 31.08 32.56
N ARG A 464 -7.16 32.17 31.78
CA ARG A 464 -8.30 33.10 31.67
C ARG A 464 -8.43 33.66 30.25
N HIS A 465 -9.30 33.05 29.44
CA HIS A 465 -9.61 33.51 28.09
C HIS A 465 -11.10 33.28 27.77
N ARG A 466 -11.68 34.08 26.85
CA ARG A 466 -13.12 34.02 26.53
C ARG A 466 -13.51 32.74 25.78
N ASN A 467 -12.63 32.17 24.96
CA ASN A 467 -12.87 30.94 24.21
C ASN A 467 -12.39 29.67 24.97
N LEU A 468 -12.31 29.71 26.31
CA LEU A 468 -11.91 28.56 27.16
C LEU A 468 -12.97 28.29 28.23
N ILE A 469 -13.19 27.01 28.56
CA ILE A 469 -14.12 26.63 29.62
C ILE A 469 -13.64 27.13 30.99
N LYS A 470 -14.59 27.59 31.82
CA LYS A 470 -14.30 28.14 33.15
C LYS A 470 -14.58 27.11 34.25
N ILE A 471 -13.57 26.87 35.09
CA ILE A 471 -13.75 26.15 36.36
C ILE A 471 -14.34 27.05 37.45
N ILE A 472 -15.27 26.51 38.23
CA ILE A 472 -15.98 27.21 39.31
C ILE A 472 -15.47 26.73 40.68
N SER A 473 -15.32 25.42 40.86
CA SER A 473 -14.83 24.78 42.10
C SER A 473 -14.47 23.31 41.86
N THR A 474 -13.99 22.62 42.89
CA THR A 474 -13.70 21.18 42.88
C THR A 474 -14.20 20.52 44.17
N CYS A 475 -14.45 19.21 44.12
CA CYS A 475 -14.76 18.37 45.27
C CYS A 475 -13.85 17.14 45.22
N SER A 476 -13.02 16.92 46.25
CA SER A 476 -12.06 15.81 46.27
C SER A 476 -11.95 15.19 47.67
N SER A 477 -12.13 13.87 47.74
CA SER A 477 -11.78 13.01 48.86
C SER A 477 -10.81 11.91 48.39
N LEU A 478 -10.58 10.88 49.21
CA LEU A 478 -9.82 9.69 48.83
C LEU A 478 -10.51 8.94 47.67
N ASP A 479 -11.80 8.62 47.84
CA ASP A 479 -12.55 7.72 46.95
C ASP A 479 -13.47 8.46 45.94
N PHE A 480 -13.52 9.80 45.97
CA PHE A 480 -14.39 10.59 45.10
C PHE A 480 -13.70 11.87 44.63
N LYS A 481 -13.76 12.17 43.32
CA LYS A 481 -13.23 13.40 42.74
C LYS A 481 -14.18 13.97 41.68
N ALA A 482 -14.45 15.27 41.75
CA ALA A 482 -15.31 15.96 40.81
C ALA A 482 -14.88 17.41 40.55
N LEU A 483 -15.05 17.87 39.31
CA LEU A 483 -14.85 19.24 38.85
C LEU A 483 -16.20 19.91 38.64
N ILE A 484 -16.34 21.17 39.06
CA ILE A 484 -17.52 21.99 38.83
C ILE A 484 -17.16 23.06 37.80
N LEU A 485 -17.76 22.98 36.62
CA LEU A 485 -17.48 23.80 35.44
C LEU A 485 -18.71 24.66 35.07
N GLN A 486 -18.48 25.72 34.31
CA GLN A 486 -19.55 26.49 33.65
C GLN A 486 -20.37 25.59 32.71
N PHE A 487 -21.69 25.73 32.73
CA PHE A 487 -22.60 25.01 31.84
C PHE A 487 -22.68 25.70 30.47
N MET A 488 -22.68 24.92 29.38
CA MET A 488 -22.74 25.38 28.00
C MET A 488 -24.04 24.90 27.34
N PRO A 489 -25.03 25.77 27.08
CA PRO A 489 -26.39 25.35 26.74
C PRO A 489 -26.58 24.83 25.30
N ASN A 490 -25.73 25.22 24.35
CA ASN A 490 -25.82 24.73 22.96
C ASN A 490 -25.05 23.41 22.72
N GLY A 491 -24.46 22.82 23.77
CA GLY A 491 -23.80 21.51 23.71
C GLY A 491 -22.42 21.54 23.07
N SER A 492 -21.96 20.38 22.59
CA SER A 492 -20.67 20.23 21.89
C SER A 492 -20.82 20.39 20.37
N LEU A 493 -19.75 20.83 19.70
CA LEU A 493 -19.68 20.94 18.24
C LEU A 493 -19.96 19.60 17.53
N GLU A 494 -19.56 18.50 18.14
CA GLU A 494 -19.87 17.13 17.70
C GLU A 494 -21.38 16.91 17.46
N GLN A 495 -22.24 17.43 18.36
CA GLN A 495 -23.69 17.36 18.20
C GLN A 495 -24.20 18.19 17.00
N TRP A 496 -23.47 19.21 16.57
CA TRP A 496 -23.83 20.07 15.44
C TRP A 496 -23.25 19.59 14.10
N LEU A 497 -22.24 18.72 14.14
CA LEU A 497 -21.65 18.08 12.95
C LEU A 497 -22.32 16.74 12.62
N HIS A 498 -22.82 16.01 13.62
CA HIS A 498 -23.27 14.61 13.46
C HIS A 498 -24.76 14.35 13.83
N SER A 499 -25.56 15.37 14.13
CA SER A 499 -27.02 15.19 14.34
C SER A 499 -27.81 15.60 13.10
N GLU A 500 -28.69 14.72 12.62
CA GLU A 500 -29.56 14.95 11.45
C GLU A 500 -30.44 16.22 11.55
N ASN A 501 -30.71 16.70 12.77
CA ASN A 501 -31.58 17.85 13.06
C ASN A 501 -30.82 19.17 13.34
N ARG A 502 -29.50 19.22 13.12
CA ARG A 502 -28.67 20.43 13.31
C ARG A 502 -27.69 20.59 12.14
N CYS A 503 -27.51 21.81 11.65
CA CYS A 503 -26.60 22.08 10.53
C CYS A 503 -25.86 23.40 10.74
N LEU A 504 -24.56 23.39 10.41
CA LEU A 504 -23.69 24.56 10.40
C LEU A 504 -23.34 24.93 8.95
N ASN A 505 -23.63 26.16 8.56
CA ASN A 505 -23.21 26.71 7.27
C ASN A 505 -21.70 27.03 7.26
N LEU A 506 -21.12 27.25 6.08
CA LEU A 506 -19.68 27.50 5.92
C LEU A 506 -19.17 28.69 6.75
N LEU A 507 -19.96 29.77 6.88
CA LEU A 507 -19.58 30.94 7.68
C LEU A 507 -19.55 30.63 9.19
N GLN A 508 -20.50 29.84 9.69
CA GLN A 508 -20.49 29.38 11.08
C GLN A 508 -19.29 28.47 11.35
N ARG A 509 -18.97 27.55 10.42
CA ARG A 509 -17.78 26.69 10.50
C ARG A 509 -16.50 27.53 10.56
N LEU A 510 -16.37 28.53 9.69
CA LEU A 510 -15.23 29.46 9.68
C LEU A 510 -15.12 30.26 11.00
N ASN A 511 -16.23 30.77 11.54
CA ASN A 511 -16.22 31.49 12.82
C ASN A 511 -15.77 30.57 13.98
N ILE A 512 -16.27 29.33 14.03
CA ILE A 512 -15.87 28.33 15.04
C ILE A 512 -14.39 27.97 14.90
N MET A 513 -13.86 27.82 13.67
CA MET A 513 -12.43 27.63 13.43
C MET A 513 -11.59 28.81 13.93
N VAL A 514 -12.07 30.05 13.76
CA VAL A 514 -11.40 31.26 14.28
C VAL A 514 -11.41 31.30 15.81
N ASP A 515 -12.54 31.05 16.46
CA ASP A 515 -12.65 31.01 17.94
C ASP A 515 -11.71 29.98 18.57
N VAL A 516 -11.66 28.77 18.00
CA VAL A 516 -10.73 27.72 18.43
C VAL A 516 -9.27 28.10 18.17
N SER A 517 -8.98 28.74 17.03
CA SER A 517 -7.62 29.24 16.74
C SER A 517 -7.17 30.30 17.75
N LEU A 518 -8.05 31.22 18.16
CA LEU A 518 -7.77 32.24 19.18
C LEU A 518 -7.53 31.62 20.56
N ALA A 519 -8.27 30.56 20.91
CA ALA A 519 -8.04 29.82 22.15
C ALA A 519 -6.64 29.16 22.18
N LEU A 520 -6.23 28.51 21.08
CA LEU A 520 -4.91 27.89 20.96
C LEU A 520 -3.77 28.90 20.91
N GLU A 521 -3.96 30.03 20.20
CA GLU A 521 -2.98 31.13 20.19
C GLU A 521 -2.71 31.63 21.61
N TYR A 522 -3.77 31.80 22.41
CA TYR A 522 -3.64 32.19 23.82
C TYR A 522 -2.83 31.16 24.64
N LEU A 523 -3.17 29.87 24.54
CA LEU A 523 -2.52 28.79 25.30
C LEU A 523 -1.05 28.58 24.91
N HIS A 524 -0.72 28.75 23.63
CA HIS A 524 0.63 28.48 23.10
C HIS A 524 1.59 29.68 23.21
N HIS A 525 1.09 30.91 23.08
CA HIS A 525 1.95 32.10 22.92
C HIS A 525 1.72 33.21 23.95
N ASN A 526 0.52 33.32 24.53
CA ASN A 526 0.15 34.47 25.38
C ASN A 526 -0.03 34.11 26.87
N HIS A 527 0.07 32.83 27.24
CA HIS A 527 0.09 32.38 28.64
C HIS A 527 1.53 32.27 29.18
N PRO A 528 1.83 32.60 30.46
CA PRO A 528 3.20 32.58 31.00
C PRO A 528 3.91 31.21 31.03
N GLN A 529 3.14 30.13 30.89
CA GLN A 529 3.61 28.77 30.64
C GLN A 529 2.93 28.28 29.38
N VAL A 530 3.66 27.59 28.49
CA VAL A 530 3.06 27.03 27.28
C VAL A 530 2.16 25.87 27.69
N ILE A 531 0.87 25.96 27.38
CA ILE A 531 -0.11 24.93 27.71
C ILE A 531 -0.48 24.19 26.43
N LEU A 532 -0.15 22.90 26.35
CA LEU A 532 -0.61 22.02 25.28
C LEU A 532 -1.92 21.36 25.71
N HIS A 533 -2.99 21.55 24.94
CA HIS A 533 -4.32 20.97 25.24
C HIS A 533 -4.34 19.43 25.15
N CYS A 534 -3.60 18.89 24.17
CA CYS A 534 -3.47 17.46 23.86
C CYS A 534 -4.76 16.73 23.42
N ASP A 535 -5.97 17.11 23.87
CA ASP A 535 -7.24 16.47 23.46
C ASP A 535 -8.21 17.42 22.71
N LEU A 536 -7.77 18.09 21.64
CA LEU A 536 -8.65 19.00 20.91
C LEU A 536 -9.53 18.21 19.91
N LYS A 537 -10.86 18.22 20.09
CA LYS A 537 -11.83 17.50 19.23
C LYS A 537 -13.23 18.12 19.31
N PRO A 538 -14.15 17.86 18.36
CA PRO A 538 -15.50 18.42 18.36
C PRO A 538 -16.32 18.15 19.64
N SER A 539 -16.11 17.03 20.33
CA SER A 539 -16.76 16.73 21.62
C SER A 539 -16.33 17.72 22.71
N ASN A 540 -15.10 18.22 22.62
CA ASN A 540 -14.44 19.09 23.58
C ASN A 540 -14.56 20.58 23.21
N ILE A 541 -15.11 20.92 22.03
CA ILE A 541 -15.51 22.28 21.68
C ILE A 541 -16.96 22.48 22.09
N LEU A 542 -17.21 23.30 23.10
CA LEU A 542 -18.55 23.60 23.60
C LEU A 542 -19.04 24.95 23.09
N LEU A 543 -20.35 25.08 22.88
CA LEU A 543 -21.00 26.28 22.36
C LEU A 543 -21.85 26.93 23.44
N ASP A 544 -21.64 28.24 23.64
CA ASP A 544 -22.45 29.06 24.55
C ASP A 544 -23.77 29.52 23.92
N GLU A 545 -24.50 30.40 24.60
CA GLU A 545 -25.80 30.94 24.13
C GLU A 545 -25.69 31.71 22.78
N GLU A 546 -24.52 32.24 22.44
CA GLU A 546 -24.27 33.04 21.24
C GLU A 546 -23.58 32.24 20.10
N MET A 547 -23.42 30.91 20.28
CA MET A 547 -22.67 30.00 19.38
C MET A 547 -21.16 30.28 19.33
N VAL A 548 -20.59 30.94 20.36
CA VAL A 548 -19.15 31.17 20.49
C VAL A 548 -18.47 29.90 20.97
N ALA A 549 -17.38 29.51 20.31
CA ALA A 549 -16.70 28.26 20.63
C ALA A 549 -15.79 28.40 21.86
N HIS A 550 -15.93 27.45 22.79
CA HIS A 550 -15.17 27.34 24.03
C HIS A 550 -14.46 25.98 24.10
N VAL A 551 -13.13 26.00 24.15
CA VAL A 551 -12.31 24.78 24.30
C VAL A 551 -12.40 24.24 25.73
N SER A 552 -12.59 22.93 25.88
CA SER A 552 -12.80 22.24 27.16
C SER A 552 -12.12 20.87 27.23
N ASP A 553 -12.16 20.25 28.42
CA ASP A 553 -11.51 18.98 28.76
C ASP A 553 -9.96 18.98 28.64
N PHE A 554 -9.33 19.55 29.66
CA PHE A 554 -7.88 19.58 29.82
C PHE A 554 -7.34 18.31 30.51
N GLY A 555 -8.07 17.19 30.43
CA GLY A 555 -7.81 15.93 31.14
C GLY A 555 -6.44 15.31 30.93
N ILE A 556 -5.72 15.73 29.89
CA ILE A 556 -4.36 15.27 29.54
C ILE A 556 -3.43 16.44 29.16
N ALA A 557 -3.82 17.68 29.50
CA ALA A 557 -3.07 18.87 29.14
C ALA A 557 -1.70 18.92 29.82
N LYS A 558 -0.72 19.56 29.17
CA LYS A 558 0.66 19.68 29.65
C LYS A 558 1.07 21.13 29.79
N LEU A 559 1.54 21.50 30.98
CA LEU A 559 2.14 22.81 31.25
C LEU A 559 3.67 22.69 31.08
N LEU A 560 4.25 23.49 30.18
CA LEU A 560 5.68 23.49 29.88
C LEU A 560 6.35 24.78 30.38
N LEU A 561 7.51 24.62 31.02
CA LEU A 561 8.31 25.71 31.56
C LEU A 561 9.08 26.44 30.46
N GLY A 562 8.45 27.48 29.90
CA GLY A 562 9.10 28.71 29.38
C GLY A 562 9.96 28.64 28.11
N ASP A 563 10.61 27.51 27.82
CA ASP A 563 11.61 27.41 26.75
C ASP A 563 11.06 26.63 25.54
N GLY A 564 11.05 27.26 24.36
CA GLY A 564 10.47 26.71 23.13
C GLY A 564 11.08 25.40 22.59
N ARG A 565 12.10 24.84 23.26
CA ARG A 565 12.65 23.51 22.99
C ARG A 565 11.88 22.38 23.69
N SER A 566 11.09 22.67 24.73
CA SER A 566 10.37 21.66 25.50
C SER A 566 9.17 21.06 24.76
N ILE A 567 8.64 21.76 23.74
CA ILE A 567 7.44 21.36 22.99
C ILE A 567 7.69 20.08 22.17
N ALA A 568 8.89 19.94 21.58
CA ALA A 568 9.25 18.81 20.71
C ALA A 568 9.59 17.51 21.47
N SER A 569 9.64 17.52 22.81
CA SER A 569 10.04 16.35 23.62
C SER A 569 8.89 15.76 24.44
N ALA A 570 7.70 16.34 24.40
CA ALA A 570 6.55 15.88 25.15
C ALA A 570 5.75 14.85 24.33
N SER A 571 5.73 13.58 24.79
CA SER A 571 4.83 12.55 24.24
C SER A 571 3.40 13.07 24.13
N ALA A 572 2.72 12.84 23.00
CA ALA A 572 1.40 13.43 22.74
C ALA A 572 0.26 12.42 22.98
N PRO A 573 -0.31 12.32 24.20
CA PRO A 573 -1.62 11.69 24.37
C PRO A 573 -2.68 12.56 23.66
N GLY A 574 -3.74 11.94 23.15
CA GLY A 574 -4.84 12.64 22.49
C GLY A 574 -5.87 11.66 21.91
N THR A 575 -7.05 12.14 21.54
CA THR A 575 -8.07 11.31 20.87
C THR A 575 -7.69 11.05 19.41
N ILE A 576 -7.64 9.77 19.05
CA ILE A 576 -7.42 9.28 17.69
C ILE A 576 -8.45 9.93 16.74
N GLY A 577 -7.97 10.47 15.62
CA GLY A 577 -8.78 11.19 14.64
C GLY A 577 -8.75 12.73 14.76
N TYR A 578 -8.25 13.30 15.87
CA TYR A 578 -8.19 14.76 16.06
C TYR A 578 -6.84 15.31 16.55
N ILE A 579 -5.82 14.45 16.69
CA ILE A 579 -4.43 14.89 16.93
C ILE A 579 -3.93 15.68 15.69
N ALA A 580 -3.13 16.72 15.90
CA ALA A 580 -2.67 17.57 14.80
C ALA A 580 -1.78 16.78 13.79
N PRO A 581 -1.93 16.98 12.47
CA PRO A 581 -1.15 16.23 11.46
C PRO A 581 0.37 16.37 11.60
N GLY A 582 0.87 17.49 12.15
CA GLY A 582 2.30 17.64 12.46
C GLY A 582 2.81 16.69 13.55
N ILE A 583 1.94 16.23 14.46
CA ILE A 583 2.23 15.19 15.45
C ILE A 583 2.04 13.80 14.81
N PHE A 584 1.10 13.63 13.88
CA PHE A 584 1.00 12.40 13.07
C PHE A 584 2.16 12.24 12.07
N ARG A 585 2.86 13.30 11.66
CA ARG A 585 4.10 13.19 10.86
C ARG A 585 5.30 12.68 11.67
N ASP A 586 5.34 12.97 12.97
CA ASP A 586 6.26 12.34 13.92
C ASP A 586 5.71 11.00 14.50
N ALA A 587 4.55 10.52 14.04
CA ALA A 587 3.85 9.32 14.54
C ALA A 587 3.04 8.61 13.43
N GLY A 588 3.66 8.41 12.26
CA GLY A 588 3.04 8.18 10.94
C GLY A 588 1.73 7.39 10.88
N ILE A 589 0.59 8.09 10.80
CA ILE A 589 -0.71 7.54 10.37
C ILE A 589 -1.46 8.55 9.50
N ASP A 590 -1.69 8.20 8.24
CA ASP A 590 -2.63 8.89 7.34
C ASP A 590 -4.07 8.40 7.53
N ALA A 591 -5.03 9.30 7.35
CA ALA A 591 -6.43 8.95 7.10
C ALA A 591 -6.60 8.67 5.61
N GLY A 592 -7.01 7.45 5.26
CA GLY A 592 -7.19 7.05 3.86
C GLY A 592 -8.61 7.30 3.36
N ASP A 593 -8.73 7.87 2.16
CA ASP A 593 -9.99 7.91 1.42
C ASP A 593 -10.22 6.65 0.58
N ASP A 594 -11.50 6.32 0.48
CA ASP A 594 -12.02 5.07 -0.03
C ASP A 594 -12.15 5.12 -1.57
N LYS A 595 -11.36 4.34 -2.31
CA LYS A 595 -11.71 4.00 -3.72
C LYS A 595 -12.64 2.79 -3.73
N GLY A 596 -13.89 3.04 -3.34
CA GLY A 596 -15.00 2.10 -3.51
C GLY A 596 -15.41 1.99 -4.98
N GLY A 597 -14.95 0.95 -5.67
CA GLY A 597 -15.46 0.60 -7.00
C GLY A 597 -16.92 0.12 -6.91
N GLY A 598 -17.82 0.82 -7.58
CA GLY A 598 -19.22 0.41 -7.73
C GLY A 598 -19.50 -0.13 -9.12
N GLU A 599 -19.50 -1.46 -9.28
CA GLU A 599 -20.58 -2.24 -9.93
C GLU A 599 -20.28 -3.76 -9.88
N GLU A 600 -21.36 -4.56 -9.81
CA GLU A 600 -21.42 -6.03 -9.66
C GLU A 600 -21.14 -6.66 -8.28
N LEU A 601 -22.13 -6.57 -7.35
CA LEU A 601 -22.64 -7.74 -6.58
C LEU A 601 -23.83 -7.38 -5.66
N HIS A 602 -25.02 -7.20 -6.24
CA HIS A 602 -26.26 -7.18 -5.44
C HIS A 602 -27.50 -7.74 -6.15
N GLU A 603 -27.41 -8.94 -6.73
CA GLU A 603 -28.61 -9.73 -7.03
C GLU A 603 -28.39 -11.25 -6.85
N ARG A 604 -28.69 -11.75 -5.63
CA ARG A 604 -29.12 -13.14 -5.30
C ARG A 604 -29.13 -13.39 -3.78
N VAL A 605 -30.26 -13.12 -3.13
CA VAL A 605 -31.03 -14.01 -2.22
C VAL A 605 -32.34 -13.26 -1.93
N GLY A 606 -33.51 -13.81 -2.30
CA GLY A 606 -34.76 -13.08 -2.06
C GLY A 606 -36.08 -13.64 -2.62
N ALA A 607 -36.20 -14.93 -2.93
CA ALA A 607 -37.50 -15.51 -3.32
C ALA A 607 -37.60 -17.04 -3.09
N GLU A 608 -38.07 -17.46 -1.92
CA GLU A 608 -38.79 -18.74 -1.72
C GLU A 608 -39.74 -18.68 -0.50
N HIS A 609 -40.79 -17.84 -0.62
CA HIS A 609 -42.14 -17.93 -0.02
C HIS A 609 -42.89 -16.71 -0.61
N GLU A 610 -44.11 -16.76 -1.15
CA GLU A 610 -45.18 -17.75 -0.99
C GLU A 610 -45.80 -18.23 -2.33
N ARG A 611 -46.87 -19.02 -2.23
CA ARG A 611 -47.53 -19.72 -3.34
C ARG A 611 -48.72 -18.95 -3.90
N GLY A 612 -48.85 -18.97 -5.22
CA GLY A 612 -50.11 -19.36 -5.88
C GLY A 612 -51.05 -18.25 -6.38
N ALA A 613 -51.74 -18.60 -7.49
CA ALA A 613 -52.71 -17.82 -8.26
C ALA A 613 -52.17 -16.56 -8.97
N GLY A 614 -52.57 -16.24 -10.21
CA GLY A 614 -53.41 -17.02 -11.13
C GLY A 614 -54.21 -16.15 -12.10
N GLU A 615 -53.86 -16.21 -13.39
CA GLU A 615 -54.68 -15.85 -14.55
C GLU A 615 -55.13 -14.37 -14.80
N ARG A 616 -54.97 -13.97 -16.09
CA ARG A 616 -55.76 -12.98 -16.86
C ARG A 616 -55.67 -11.49 -16.50
N GLU A 617 -56.02 -10.53 -17.37
CA GLU A 617 -56.06 -10.44 -18.85
C GLU A 617 -56.42 -8.98 -19.23
N GLN A 618 -55.77 -8.40 -20.27
CA GLN A 618 -56.19 -7.25 -21.12
C GLN A 618 -56.86 -5.97 -20.56
N ARG A 619 -56.49 -4.83 -21.19
CA ARG A 619 -57.34 -3.63 -21.48
C ARG A 619 -57.75 -2.75 -20.27
N ARG A 620 -58.07 -1.45 -20.42
CA ARG A 620 -57.84 -0.37 -21.42
C ARG A 620 -58.44 0.93 -20.84
N ASP A 621 -58.13 2.08 -21.44
CA ASP A 621 -58.93 3.34 -21.51
C ASP A 621 -59.29 4.01 -20.14
N GLU A 622 -58.82 5.21 -19.80
CA GLU A 622 -59.08 6.57 -20.33
C GLU A 622 -60.24 7.34 -19.65
N GLU A 623 -59.93 8.61 -19.35
CA GLU A 623 -60.79 9.81 -19.20
C GLU A 623 -61.71 10.06 -17.97
N ASP A 624 -61.57 11.29 -17.45
CA ASP A 624 -62.61 12.24 -17.00
C ASP A 624 -63.51 11.90 -15.77
N ARG A 625 -63.93 12.86 -14.90
CA ARG A 625 -64.01 14.33 -15.03
C ARG A 625 -64.17 15.06 -13.66
N ASP A 626 -63.80 16.34 -13.64
CA ASP A 626 -64.23 17.50 -12.79
C ASP A 626 -65.07 17.33 -11.50
N GLY A 627 -64.80 18.18 -10.48
CA GLY A 627 -65.89 18.63 -9.57
C GLY A 627 -65.59 19.20 -8.17
N ASP A 628 -64.92 20.36 -8.08
CA ASP A 628 -65.14 21.45 -7.08
C ASP A 628 -64.92 21.33 -5.54
N ARG A 629 -64.13 22.32 -5.06
CA ARG A 629 -64.19 23.14 -3.80
C ARG A 629 -63.45 22.75 -2.51
N GLU A 630 -62.51 23.66 -2.17
CA GLU A 630 -62.29 24.39 -0.88
C GLU A 630 -62.14 23.57 0.43
N ASP A 631 -61.18 23.82 1.34
CA ASP A 631 -60.37 25.02 1.60
C ASP A 631 -59.09 24.71 2.43
N GLY A 632 -58.11 25.64 2.45
CA GLY A 632 -57.22 25.87 3.61
C GLY A 632 -55.81 25.24 3.67
N GLY A 633 -54.76 26.09 3.64
CA GLY A 633 -53.52 25.87 4.42
C GLY A 633 -52.26 25.39 3.69
N LEU A 634 -51.75 26.11 2.70
CA LEU A 634 -50.58 27.01 2.83
C LEU A 634 -49.28 26.42 3.46
N GLY A 635 -48.38 25.98 2.57
CA GLY A 635 -46.94 26.12 2.74
C GLY A 635 -46.30 26.35 1.36
N PRO A 636 -45.71 27.53 1.05
CA PRO A 636 -45.18 27.80 -0.28
C PRO A 636 -43.70 27.43 -0.43
N HIS A 637 -43.43 26.62 -1.44
CA HIS A 637 -42.12 26.40 -2.04
C HIS A 637 -41.71 27.55 -2.99
N CYS A 638 -40.41 27.59 -3.30
CA CYS A 638 -39.78 28.13 -4.53
C CYS A 638 -39.78 29.66 -4.77
N VAL A 639 -38.66 30.20 -5.31
CA VAL A 639 -38.43 30.42 -6.76
C VAL A 639 -37.12 31.23 -6.97
N PHE A 640 -36.36 30.89 -8.01
CA PHE A 640 -35.23 31.67 -8.54
C PHE A 640 -35.69 32.98 -9.22
N ILE A 641 -35.07 34.13 -8.91
CA ILE A 641 -35.06 35.31 -9.80
C ILE A 641 -33.69 36.01 -9.79
N SER A 642 -33.20 36.33 -10.99
CA SER A 642 -32.18 37.32 -11.34
C SER A 642 -32.74 38.17 -12.50
N PRO A 643 -32.13 39.31 -12.91
CA PRO A 643 -31.26 40.26 -12.19
C PRO A 643 -31.70 41.75 -12.39
N ALA A 644 -31.19 42.72 -11.61
CA ALA A 644 -31.12 44.14 -12.05
C ALA A 644 -30.23 45.08 -11.19
N THR A 645 -29.39 45.83 -11.91
CA THR A 645 -28.64 47.06 -11.58
C THR A 645 -29.18 48.05 -10.53
N SER A 646 -28.29 48.66 -9.71
CA SER A 646 -27.75 50.03 -9.94
C SER A 646 -26.95 50.62 -8.74
N ALA A 647 -26.27 51.75 -8.97
CA ALA A 647 -25.22 52.34 -8.12
C ALA A 647 -25.68 53.11 -6.87
N GLY A 648 -24.76 53.31 -5.90
CA GLY A 648 -24.95 54.21 -4.75
C GLY A 648 -23.69 54.44 -3.89
N ASP A 649 -22.95 55.53 -4.14
CA ASP A 649 -21.78 55.99 -3.36
C ASP A 649 -22.19 56.71 -2.06
N THR A 650 -21.50 56.48 -0.92
CA THR A 650 -21.08 57.56 0.02
C THR A 650 -20.13 57.15 1.19
N ARG A 651 -18.85 57.48 1.02
CA ARG A 651 -17.97 58.28 1.92
C ARG A 651 -18.05 58.26 3.49
N ARG A 652 -16.83 58.15 4.06
CA ARG A 652 -16.22 58.89 5.22
C ARG A 652 -16.54 58.47 6.68
N ARG A 653 -15.50 58.02 7.41
CA ARG A 653 -14.57 58.80 8.29
C ARG A 653 -13.51 57.80 8.85
N SER A 654 -12.19 57.99 8.75
CA SER A 654 -11.31 59.08 9.22
C SER A 654 -11.25 59.22 10.75
N LEU A 655 -10.28 58.55 11.37
CA LEU A 655 -9.58 59.03 12.58
C LEU A 655 -8.07 58.77 12.44
N ARG A 656 -7.29 59.85 12.36
CA ARG A 656 -5.83 59.82 12.54
C ARG A 656 -5.53 60.19 14.00
N PHE A 657 -4.46 59.65 14.55
CA PHE A 657 -3.62 60.41 15.49
C PHE A 657 -2.13 60.26 15.15
N HIS A 658 -1.38 61.34 15.35
CA HIS A 658 0.05 61.46 15.06
C HIS A 658 0.88 60.86 16.20
N SER A 659 1.90 60.05 15.92
CA SER A 659 3.30 60.45 15.67
C SER A 659 4.01 61.11 16.86
N LEU A 660 5.06 60.45 17.35
CA LEU A 660 6.26 61.11 17.87
C LEU A 660 7.51 60.39 17.34
N LYS A 661 8.51 61.18 16.92
CA LYS A 661 9.79 60.73 16.34
C LYS A 661 10.87 60.66 17.43
N ASN A 662 11.88 59.79 17.24
CA ASN A 662 13.27 60.24 17.00
C ASN A 662 14.19 59.05 16.65
N ARG A 663 14.89 59.12 15.51
CA ARG A 663 16.36 59.29 15.36
C ARG A 663 17.17 58.05 15.80
N SER A 664 17.65 57.20 14.89
CA SER A 664 18.67 57.38 13.83
C SER A 664 20.11 57.17 14.34
N ASP A 665 20.78 56.11 13.87
CA ASP A 665 22.22 56.08 13.65
C ASP A 665 22.64 55.00 12.63
N VAL A 666 23.87 55.12 12.13
CA VAL A 666 24.42 54.54 10.87
C VAL A 666 25.32 53.31 11.15
N PRO A 667 25.49 52.33 10.23
CA PRO A 667 25.95 50.99 10.59
C PRO A 667 27.47 50.83 10.69
N LEU A 668 27.90 49.96 11.62
CA LEU A 668 29.29 49.51 11.76
C LEU A 668 29.47 48.09 11.22
N ARG A 669 30.30 47.95 10.18
CA ARG A 669 30.84 46.64 9.75
C ARG A 669 31.71 46.04 10.85
N ARG A 670 31.58 44.73 11.09
CA ARG A 670 32.62 43.90 11.73
C ARG A 670 32.88 42.64 10.91
N ALA A 671 34.13 42.18 10.96
CA ALA A 671 34.68 41.10 10.15
C ALA A 671 34.27 39.70 10.66
N PRO A 672 34.37 38.64 9.83
CA PRO A 672 34.10 37.27 10.26
C PRO A 672 35.17 36.75 11.24
N PRO A 673 34.83 35.81 12.14
CA PRO A 673 35.78 35.11 13.00
C PRO A 673 36.63 34.08 12.20
N PRO A 674 37.80 33.68 12.72
CA PRO A 674 38.73 32.76 12.05
C PRO A 674 38.24 31.30 12.03
N PRO A 675 38.77 30.45 11.14
CA PRO A 675 38.40 29.04 11.08
C PRO A 675 38.87 28.29 12.33
N ILE A 676 37.99 27.46 12.88
CA ILE A 676 38.34 26.51 13.96
C ILE A 676 39.09 25.32 13.32
N ALA A 677 40.20 24.93 13.92
CA ALA A 677 41.05 23.86 13.43
C ALA A 677 40.35 22.49 13.50
N ALA A 678 40.68 21.61 12.55
CA ALA A 678 40.19 20.24 12.53
C ALA A 678 40.65 19.47 13.78
N SER A 679 39.69 18.93 14.54
CA SER A 679 39.94 17.87 15.51
C SER A 679 40.28 16.57 14.76
N ALA A 680 41.30 15.85 15.22
CA ALA A 680 41.61 14.52 14.70
C ALA A 680 40.41 13.56 14.91
N PRO A 681 40.16 12.61 13.98
CA PRO A 681 39.06 11.66 14.10
C PRO A 681 39.25 10.72 15.30
N SER A 682 38.14 10.25 15.85
CA SER A 682 38.17 9.25 16.92
C SER A 682 38.61 7.87 16.37
N PRO A 683 39.17 6.96 17.19
CA PRO A 683 39.55 5.63 16.72
C PRO A 683 38.37 4.71 16.36
N PHE A 684 37.12 5.18 16.42
CA PHE A 684 35.90 4.36 16.33
C PHE A 684 34.78 5.00 15.49
N ASP A 685 35.10 5.96 14.62
CA ASP A 685 34.19 6.37 13.53
C ASP A 685 34.26 5.33 12.39
N PHE A 686 33.57 4.20 12.56
CA PHE A 686 33.39 3.22 11.49
C PHE A 686 32.42 3.77 10.43
N ASP A 687 32.81 3.69 9.16
CA ASP A 687 31.91 4.04 8.06
C ASP A 687 30.90 2.91 7.82
N LEU A 688 29.69 3.09 8.36
CA LEU A 688 28.54 2.21 8.18
C LEU A 688 27.70 2.60 6.95
N SER A 689 28.30 3.30 5.99
CA SER A 689 27.74 3.48 4.66
C SER A 689 27.65 2.12 3.92
N PRO A 690 26.66 1.93 3.02
CA PRO A 690 26.63 0.77 2.14
C PRO A 690 27.93 0.67 1.32
N PRO A 691 28.35 -0.55 0.93
CA PRO A 691 29.55 -0.73 0.11
C PRO A 691 29.43 0.08 -1.19
N PRO A 692 30.55 0.61 -1.72
CA PRO A 692 30.54 1.47 -2.90
C PRO A 692 29.88 0.76 -4.09
N ILE A 693 28.92 1.45 -4.70
CA ILE A 693 28.16 0.98 -5.85
C ILE A 693 29.07 0.97 -7.07
N ASP A 694 29.29 -0.22 -7.63
CA ASP A 694 30.04 -0.40 -8.86
C ASP A 694 29.07 -0.26 -10.04
N HIS A 695 29.21 0.81 -10.82
CA HIS A 695 28.26 1.15 -11.89
C HIS A 695 28.54 0.45 -13.23
N ASP A 696 29.74 -0.13 -13.39
CA ASP A 696 30.25 -0.63 -14.68
C ASP A 696 30.38 -2.18 -14.76
N ALA A 697 29.86 -2.91 -13.77
CA ALA A 697 30.11 -4.35 -13.60
C ALA A 697 28.83 -5.20 -13.38
N ASP A 698 28.52 -6.12 -14.30
CA ASP A 698 27.43 -7.10 -14.10
C ASP A 698 27.84 -8.17 -13.06
N PRO A 699 27.13 -8.29 -11.91
CA PRO A 699 27.46 -9.25 -10.86
C PRO A 699 27.30 -10.72 -11.30
N LEU A 700 26.37 -11.02 -12.21
CA LEU A 700 26.16 -12.38 -12.70
C LEU A 700 27.24 -12.80 -13.70
N GLU A 701 27.72 -11.88 -14.54
CA GLU A 701 28.75 -12.19 -15.55
C GLU A 701 30.13 -12.46 -14.89
N LEU A 702 30.49 -11.65 -13.89
CA LEU A 702 31.72 -11.79 -13.08
C LEU A 702 31.77 -13.08 -12.24
N MET A 703 30.61 -13.62 -11.85
CA MET A 703 30.51 -14.83 -11.03
C MET A 703 30.27 -16.10 -11.85
N THR A 704 29.66 -15.99 -13.04
CA THR A 704 29.57 -17.12 -13.99
C THR A 704 30.97 -17.59 -14.41
N THR A 705 31.95 -16.67 -14.50
CA THR A 705 33.36 -17.04 -14.73
C THR A 705 34.07 -17.68 -13.53
N VAL A 706 33.52 -17.60 -12.31
CA VAL A 706 34.04 -18.32 -11.12
C VAL A 706 33.48 -19.74 -11.03
N GLY A 707 32.20 -19.94 -11.37
CA GLY A 707 31.55 -21.26 -11.34
C GLY A 707 32.03 -22.27 -12.39
N VAL A 708 32.73 -21.81 -13.44
CA VAL A 708 33.25 -22.67 -14.53
C VAL A 708 34.53 -23.43 -14.15
N GLU A 709 35.23 -23.04 -13.06
CA GLU A 709 36.45 -23.74 -12.62
C GLU A 709 36.17 -25.03 -11.81
N THR A 710 34.93 -25.35 -11.46
CA THR A 710 34.59 -26.48 -10.56
C THR A 710 33.65 -27.53 -11.15
N GLY A 711 34.23 -28.50 -11.85
CA GLY A 711 33.77 -29.89 -11.82
C GLY A 711 32.68 -30.32 -12.82
N SER A 712 32.68 -31.62 -13.11
CA SER A 712 31.79 -32.29 -14.06
C SER A 712 30.50 -32.82 -13.42
N TYR A 713 29.51 -33.18 -14.25
CA TYR A 713 28.18 -33.67 -13.81
C TYR A 713 28.18 -34.88 -12.85
N ALA A 714 29.28 -35.65 -12.77
CA ALA A 714 29.42 -36.74 -11.80
C ALA A 714 29.92 -36.28 -10.43
N GLU A 715 30.67 -35.17 -10.37
CA GLU A 715 31.16 -34.57 -9.11
C GLU A 715 30.04 -33.77 -8.42
N GLN A 716 29.11 -33.19 -9.18
CA GLN A 716 28.02 -32.34 -8.66
C GLN A 716 27.09 -33.04 -7.66
N SER A 717 26.81 -34.34 -7.81
CA SER A 717 25.98 -35.05 -6.82
C SER A 717 26.72 -35.24 -5.48
N VAL A 718 28.02 -35.56 -5.55
CA VAL A 718 28.88 -35.75 -4.38
C VAL A 718 29.10 -34.41 -3.65
N THR A 719 29.27 -33.30 -4.38
CA THR A 719 29.40 -31.97 -3.75
C THR A 719 28.13 -31.51 -3.05
N ASN A 720 26.94 -31.90 -3.54
CA ASN A 720 25.67 -31.45 -2.96
C ASN A 720 25.36 -32.12 -1.61
N ASP A 721 25.57 -33.43 -1.47
CA ASP A 721 25.47 -34.08 -0.16
C ASP A 721 26.61 -33.66 0.78
N LEU A 722 27.81 -33.37 0.24
CA LEU A 722 28.91 -32.78 1.02
C LEU A 722 28.53 -31.38 1.55
N ALA A 723 27.89 -30.54 0.74
CA ALA A 723 27.47 -29.18 1.12
C ALA A 723 26.34 -29.20 2.18
N ILE A 724 25.41 -30.15 2.12
CA ILE A 724 24.42 -30.35 3.21
C ILE A 724 25.10 -30.87 4.48
N SER A 725 25.99 -31.85 4.37
CA SER A 725 26.77 -32.34 5.51
C SER A 725 27.58 -31.20 6.17
N ALA A 726 28.14 -30.30 5.35
CA ALA A 726 28.83 -29.10 5.79
C ALA A 726 27.88 -28.08 6.45
N ALA A 727 26.72 -27.79 5.88
CA ALA A 727 25.72 -26.92 6.50
C ALA A 727 25.21 -27.47 7.86
N LEU A 728 25.23 -28.80 8.06
CA LEU A 728 24.76 -29.45 9.29
C LEU A 728 25.85 -29.65 10.36
N SER A 729 27.11 -29.84 9.97
CA SER A 729 28.19 -30.28 10.88
C SER A 729 29.53 -29.54 10.72
N GLY A 730 29.67 -28.76 9.65
CA GLY A 730 30.83 -27.95 9.32
C GLY A 730 30.43 -26.51 9.06
N VAL A 731 30.81 -26.01 7.88
CA VAL A 731 30.42 -24.69 7.38
C VAL A 731 30.24 -24.74 5.85
N ALA A 732 29.14 -24.18 5.36
CA ALA A 732 28.82 -24.07 3.93
C ALA A 732 28.58 -22.61 3.54
N VAL A 733 28.85 -22.27 2.28
CA VAL A 733 28.63 -20.94 1.71
C VAL A 733 27.74 -21.02 0.48
N ALA A 734 26.72 -20.17 0.39
CA ALA A 734 25.82 -20.05 -0.75
C ALA A 734 25.97 -18.68 -1.41
N ASP A 735 25.97 -18.64 -2.75
CA ASP A 735 25.83 -17.41 -3.52
C ASP A 735 24.33 -17.12 -3.72
N LEU A 736 23.89 -16.01 -3.14
CA LEU A 736 22.52 -15.52 -3.19
C LEU A 736 22.42 -14.19 -3.93
N THR A 737 23.38 -13.87 -4.80
CA THR A 737 23.40 -12.65 -5.64
C THR A 737 22.17 -12.51 -6.57
N ARG A 738 21.29 -13.52 -6.63
CA ARG A 738 19.98 -13.47 -7.30
C ARG A 738 18.82 -12.96 -6.42
N PHE A 739 18.98 -12.86 -5.10
CA PHE A 739 17.97 -12.26 -4.21
C PHE A 739 17.87 -10.76 -4.49
N GLY A 740 16.70 -10.14 -4.33
CA GLY A 740 16.58 -8.69 -4.51
C GLY A 740 17.28 -7.92 -3.39
N ARG A 741 18.02 -6.86 -3.73
CA ARG A 741 18.65 -5.91 -2.80
C ARG A 741 18.06 -4.53 -3.05
N ILE A 742 16.99 -4.20 -2.34
CA ILE A 742 16.33 -2.89 -2.46
C ILE A 742 16.92 -1.96 -1.40
N ARG A 743 17.42 -0.80 -1.84
CA ARG A 743 17.98 0.25 -0.99
C ARG A 743 16.96 1.37 -0.84
N VAL A 744 16.56 1.65 0.39
CA VAL A 744 15.63 2.74 0.74
C VAL A 744 16.41 3.86 1.43
N THR A 745 16.49 5.04 0.82
CA THR A 745 17.28 6.19 1.27
C THR A 745 16.39 7.39 1.59
N GLY A 746 16.96 8.42 2.24
CA GLY A 746 16.26 9.66 2.59
C GLY A 746 15.83 9.74 4.05
N ASP A 747 15.34 10.90 4.48
CA ASP A 747 15.09 11.20 5.90
C ASP A 747 14.01 10.28 6.49
N ASP A 748 12.90 10.07 5.77
CA ASP A 748 11.70 9.39 6.29
C ASP A 748 11.71 7.87 6.09
N ARG A 749 12.85 7.31 5.60
CA ARG A 749 13.00 5.90 5.19
C ARG A 749 12.52 4.86 6.21
N SER A 750 12.73 5.11 7.50
CA SER A 750 12.31 4.21 8.58
C SER A 750 10.79 4.21 8.75
N GLN A 751 10.18 5.40 8.83
CA GLN A 751 8.73 5.58 8.97
C GLN A 751 7.98 5.05 7.74
N PHE A 752 8.54 5.25 6.55
CA PHE A 752 8.01 4.70 5.31
C PHE A 752 7.94 3.16 5.36
N LEU A 753 9.05 2.48 5.67
CA LEU A 753 9.06 1.01 5.79
C LEU A 753 8.28 0.49 7.00
N HIS A 754 8.11 1.31 8.04
CA HIS A 754 7.19 1.04 9.14
C HIS A 754 5.76 0.85 8.63
N ASN A 755 5.32 1.65 7.66
CA ASN A 755 3.94 1.64 7.17
C ASN A 755 3.73 0.60 6.05
N GLN A 756 4.80 0.26 5.29
CA GLN A 756 4.72 -0.70 4.17
C GLN A 756 4.87 -2.18 4.55
N THR A 757 5.32 -2.50 5.78
CA THR A 757 5.67 -3.88 6.18
C THR A 757 5.10 -4.26 7.55
N THR A 758 5.33 -5.48 8.04
CA THR A 758 4.79 -5.96 9.33
C THR A 758 5.68 -5.76 10.57
N ALA A 759 6.94 -5.32 10.42
CA ALA A 759 7.88 -5.13 11.53
C ALA A 759 8.01 -3.66 12.01
N LYS A 760 8.45 -3.47 13.27
CA LYS A 760 8.71 -2.14 13.86
C LYS A 760 10.09 -1.62 13.43
N PHE A 761 10.12 -0.52 12.69
CA PHE A 761 11.37 0.11 12.24
C PHE A 761 11.91 1.15 13.22
N ASP A 762 11.05 1.89 13.93
CA ASP A 762 11.47 3.01 14.81
C ASP A 762 12.18 2.56 16.09
N SER A 763 12.06 1.27 16.44
CA SER A 763 12.77 0.65 17.55
C SER A 763 14.17 0.14 17.16
N LEU A 764 14.57 0.27 15.89
CA LEU A 764 15.85 -0.21 15.39
C LEU A 764 16.81 0.95 15.12
N THR A 765 18.07 0.75 15.45
CA THR A 765 19.15 1.73 15.29
C THR A 765 20.18 1.29 14.25
N GLU A 766 21.09 2.19 13.90
CA GLU A 766 22.15 1.94 12.91
C GLU A 766 23.02 0.73 13.30
N GLY A 767 23.15 -0.22 12.38
CA GLY A 767 23.83 -1.51 12.61
C GLY A 767 22.92 -2.62 13.13
N GLU A 768 21.61 -2.38 13.31
CA GLU A 768 20.61 -3.40 13.67
C GLU A 768 19.77 -3.83 12.46
N GLY A 769 19.01 -4.91 12.61
CA GLY A 769 18.17 -5.45 11.54
C GLY A 769 17.08 -6.39 12.04
N CYS A 770 16.09 -6.66 11.18
CA CYS A 770 14.96 -7.51 11.51
C CYS A 770 14.42 -8.29 10.30
N ASP A 771 13.61 -9.31 10.58
CA ASP A 771 12.74 -9.91 9.60
C ASP A 771 11.42 -9.14 9.55
N THR A 772 10.93 -8.90 8.34
CA THR A 772 9.65 -8.25 8.10
C THR A 772 8.91 -8.94 6.95
N VAL A 773 7.58 -8.86 6.95
CA VAL A 773 6.74 -9.46 5.90
C VAL A 773 6.12 -8.35 5.06
N PHE A 774 6.07 -8.57 3.75
CA PHE A 774 5.23 -7.79 2.84
C PHE A 774 3.89 -8.49 2.68
N VAL A 775 2.78 -7.77 2.89
CA VAL A 775 1.43 -8.35 2.84
C VAL A 775 0.46 -7.52 1.99
N THR A 776 -0.58 -8.16 1.46
CA THR A 776 -1.72 -7.50 0.81
C THR A 776 -2.69 -6.89 1.84
N PRO A 777 -3.63 -6.01 1.44
CA PRO A 777 -4.70 -5.54 2.35
C PRO A 777 -5.56 -6.69 2.91
N THR A 778 -5.62 -7.81 2.18
CA THR A 778 -6.28 -9.06 2.57
C THR A 778 -5.38 -10.03 3.35
N ALA A 779 -4.29 -9.53 3.94
CA ALA A 779 -3.32 -10.26 4.77
C ALA A 779 -2.61 -11.46 4.09
N ARG A 780 -2.55 -11.48 2.76
CA ARG A 780 -1.80 -12.51 2.01
C ARG A 780 -0.33 -12.15 1.98
N THR A 781 0.53 -13.12 2.24
CA THR A 781 1.98 -12.88 2.22
C THR A 781 2.49 -12.78 0.79
N ILE A 782 3.19 -11.70 0.51
CA ILE A 782 3.89 -11.46 -0.76
C ILE A 782 5.30 -12.05 -0.65
N ASP A 783 6.05 -11.68 0.40
CA ASP A 783 7.41 -12.16 0.66
C ASP A 783 7.85 -11.90 2.11
N ILE A 784 8.96 -12.51 2.51
CA ILE A 784 9.69 -12.23 3.76
C ILE A 784 10.97 -11.48 3.39
N ALA A 785 11.09 -10.25 3.86
CA ALA A 785 12.27 -9.42 3.69
C ALA A 785 13.14 -9.41 4.94
N HIS A 786 14.45 -9.35 4.77
CA HIS A 786 15.41 -9.10 5.84
C HIS A 786 15.91 -7.67 5.70
N ALA A 787 15.71 -6.85 6.74
CA ALA A 787 16.01 -5.43 6.73
C ALA A 787 17.24 -5.10 7.58
N TRP A 788 18.19 -4.35 7.03
CA TRP A 788 19.38 -3.84 7.71
C TRP A 788 19.37 -2.32 7.74
N ILE A 789 19.43 -1.73 8.94
CA ILE A 789 19.44 -0.28 9.15
C ILE A 789 20.87 0.26 9.04
N MET A 790 21.18 0.89 7.91
CA MET A 790 22.46 1.56 7.65
C MET A 790 22.36 3.07 7.91
N LYS A 791 23.51 3.74 8.02
CA LYS A 791 23.62 5.17 8.38
C LYS A 791 22.63 6.10 7.69
N ASN A 792 22.58 5.99 6.36
CA ASN A 792 21.74 6.84 5.49
C ASN A 792 20.78 6.02 4.61
N ALA A 793 20.60 4.72 4.91
CA ALA A 793 19.80 3.82 4.07
C ALA A 793 19.21 2.67 4.90
N ILE A 794 18.15 2.03 4.40
CA ILE A 794 17.73 0.70 4.85
C ILE A 794 17.89 -0.24 3.67
N MET A 795 18.59 -1.35 3.89
CA MET A 795 18.76 -2.41 2.90
C MET A 795 17.74 -3.52 3.14
N LEU A 796 16.90 -3.79 2.15
CA LEU A 796 15.97 -4.91 2.14
C LEU A 796 16.50 -6.04 1.24
N LEU A 797 16.58 -7.23 1.82
CA LEU A 797 16.93 -8.48 1.16
C LEU A 797 15.66 -9.31 0.97
N VAL A 798 15.25 -9.51 -0.28
CA VAL A 798 13.97 -10.12 -0.68
C VAL A 798 14.19 -11.27 -1.66
N SER A 799 13.19 -12.15 -1.81
CA SER A 799 13.31 -13.34 -2.66
C SER A 799 13.50 -12.98 -4.15
N PRO A 800 14.20 -13.83 -4.94
CA PRO A 800 14.49 -13.54 -6.36
C PRO A 800 13.26 -13.30 -7.23
N SER A 801 12.12 -13.91 -6.92
CA SER A 801 10.87 -13.83 -7.69
C SER A 801 10.02 -12.59 -7.39
N THR A 802 10.36 -11.85 -6.33
CA THR A 802 9.55 -10.76 -5.75
C THR A 802 10.32 -9.44 -5.66
N GLY A 803 11.65 -9.44 -5.85
CA GLY A 803 12.47 -8.23 -5.75
C GLY A 803 12.00 -7.06 -6.62
N ILE A 804 11.74 -7.32 -7.90
CA ILE A 804 11.26 -6.29 -8.84
C ILE A 804 9.89 -5.77 -8.39
N SER A 805 8.92 -6.65 -8.15
CA SER A 805 7.55 -6.25 -7.81
C SER A 805 7.44 -5.59 -6.42
N ILE A 806 8.34 -5.90 -5.48
CA ILE A 806 8.44 -5.17 -4.21
C ILE A 806 9.08 -3.80 -4.42
N SER A 807 10.11 -3.67 -5.27
CA SER A 807 10.69 -2.36 -5.59
C SER A 807 9.67 -1.44 -6.26
N GLU A 808 8.95 -1.95 -7.27
CA GLU A 808 7.86 -1.24 -7.96
C GLU A 808 6.72 -0.88 -7.00
N MET A 809 6.32 -1.82 -6.12
CA MET A 809 5.31 -1.57 -5.08
C MET A 809 5.73 -0.42 -4.16
N LEU A 810 6.95 -0.46 -3.64
CA LEU A 810 7.47 0.57 -2.75
C LEU A 810 7.56 1.92 -3.47
N GLN A 811 8.11 1.98 -4.69
CA GLN A 811 8.16 3.21 -5.50
C GLN A 811 6.78 3.82 -5.73
N LYS A 812 5.75 3.00 -5.99
CA LYS A 812 4.35 3.46 -6.14
C LYS A 812 3.75 4.08 -4.88
N TYR A 813 4.31 3.79 -3.70
CA TYR A 813 3.85 4.33 -2.42
C TYR A 813 4.69 5.50 -1.90
N ILE A 814 5.71 5.96 -2.65
CA ILE A 814 6.42 7.21 -2.32
C ILE A 814 5.53 8.38 -2.74
N PHE A 815 5.04 9.15 -1.77
CA PHE A 815 4.32 10.38 -2.02
C PHE A 815 5.29 11.56 -2.22
N TYR A 816 4.85 12.64 -2.88
CA TYR A 816 5.70 13.82 -3.14
C TYR A 816 6.23 14.50 -1.85
N ALA A 817 5.58 14.26 -0.71
CA ALA A 817 6.03 14.76 0.60
C ALA A 817 7.04 13.84 1.30
N ASP A 818 7.14 12.57 0.91
CA ASP A 818 8.08 11.62 1.49
C ASP A 818 9.48 11.93 0.98
N LYS A 819 10.42 12.24 1.88
CA LYS A 819 11.84 12.29 1.53
C LYS A 819 12.40 10.88 1.51
N VAL A 820 11.89 10.06 0.58
CA VAL A 820 12.28 8.66 0.42
C VAL A 820 12.60 8.39 -1.04
N GLU A 821 13.71 7.70 -1.27
CA GLU A 821 14.04 7.14 -2.57
C GLU A 821 14.20 5.63 -2.43
N VAL A 822 13.70 4.87 -3.41
CA VAL A 822 13.78 3.40 -3.42
C VAL A 822 14.51 2.96 -4.69
N HIS A 823 15.71 2.39 -4.52
CA HIS A 823 16.60 1.97 -5.58
C HIS A 823 16.82 0.46 -5.52
N ASP A 824 16.51 -0.29 -6.58
CA ASP A 824 16.96 -1.67 -6.70
C ASP A 824 18.47 -1.70 -7.04
N ILE A 825 19.29 -2.12 -6.08
CA ILE A 825 20.75 -2.25 -6.24
C ILE A 825 21.20 -3.70 -6.52
N SER A 826 20.28 -4.54 -7.03
CA SER A 826 20.52 -5.94 -7.36
C SER A 826 21.50 -6.18 -8.51
N LYS A 827 21.85 -5.14 -9.29
CA LYS A 827 22.84 -5.21 -10.37
C LYS A 827 24.20 -4.59 -10.00
N GLN A 828 24.38 -4.11 -8.77
CA GLN A 828 25.56 -3.36 -8.35
C GLN A 828 26.18 -3.90 -7.05
N THR A 829 25.69 -5.04 -6.58
CA THR A 829 26.11 -5.72 -5.34
C THR A 829 26.21 -7.23 -5.56
N CYS A 830 26.86 -7.95 -4.66
CA CYS A 830 26.77 -9.41 -4.49
C CYS A 830 26.30 -9.72 -3.07
N PHE A 831 25.67 -10.88 -2.88
CA PHE A 831 25.18 -11.31 -1.57
C PHE A 831 25.50 -12.79 -1.31
N PHE A 832 26.28 -13.07 -0.27
CA PHE A 832 26.64 -14.44 0.14
C PHE A 832 26.11 -14.76 1.52
N VAL A 833 25.86 -16.04 1.79
CA VAL A 833 25.41 -16.53 3.09
C VAL A 833 26.29 -17.70 3.53
N LEU A 834 26.82 -17.60 4.76
CA LEU A 834 27.64 -18.61 5.42
C LEU A 834 26.81 -19.27 6.53
N VAL A 835 26.59 -20.58 6.45
CA VAL A 835 25.75 -21.34 7.39
C VAL A 835 26.48 -22.56 7.95
N GLY A 836 26.00 -23.03 9.10
CA GLY A 836 26.49 -24.22 9.78
C GLY A 836 27.25 -23.93 11.08
N PRO A 837 27.40 -24.93 11.95
CA PRO A 837 27.89 -24.74 13.33
C PRO A 837 29.33 -24.21 13.42
N LYS A 838 30.15 -24.39 12.38
CA LYS A 838 31.52 -23.87 12.33
C LYS A 838 31.65 -22.50 11.66
N SER A 839 30.55 -21.87 11.25
CA SER A 839 30.56 -20.50 10.72
C SER A 839 31.27 -19.51 11.67
N ASN A 840 31.09 -19.66 12.98
CA ASN A 840 31.83 -18.91 13.99
C ASN A 840 33.35 -19.11 13.93
N GLU A 841 33.86 -20.30 13.60
CA GLU A 841 35.32 -20.54 13.47
C GLU A 841 35.91 -19.75 12.29
N VAL A 842 35.17 -19.68 11.17
CA VAL A 842 35.53 -18.87 9.99
C VAL A 842 35.57 -17.38 10.34
N MET A 843 34.57 -16.88 11.09
CA MET A 843 34.55 -15.47 11.52
C MET A 843 35.73 -15.11 12.43
N LYS A 844 36.15 -16.00 13.34
CA LYS A 844 37.37 -15.81 14.15
C LYS A 844 38.63 -15.78 13.30
N ALA A 845 38.73 -16.65 12.29
CA ALA A 845 39.86 -16.65 11.36
C ALA A 845 39.94 -15.35 10.53
N LEU A 846 38.79 -14.73 10.23
CA LEU A 846 38.68 -13.40 9.62
C LEU A 846 38.92 -12.24 10.61
N LYS A 847 39.10 -12.50 11.92
CA LYS A 847 39.20 -11.52 13.01
C LYS A 847 37.94 -10.67 13.22
N LEU A 848 36.78 -11.29 13.02
CA LEU A 848 35.44 -10.69 13.10
C LEU A 848 34.70 -11.14 14.36
N ASP A 849 35.44 -11.35 15.45
CA ASP A 849 34.93 -11.85 16.74
C ASP A 849 33.83 -10.97 17.35
N ASP A 850 33.74 -9.69 16.98
CA ASP A 850 32.79 -8.73 17.56
C ASP A 850 31.34 -8.89 17.06
N LEU A 851 31.12 -9.62 15.97
CA LEU A 851 29.78 -10.08 15.54
C LEU A 851 29.33 -11.39 16.23
N ILE A 852 30.26 -12.19 16.76
CA ILE A 852 29.94 -13.53 17.27
C ILE A 852 29.10 -13.40 18.54
N GLY A 853 27.91 -14.00 18.53
CA GLY A 853 26.97 -13.93 19.65
C GLY A 853 26.22 -12.60 19.78
N LYS A 854 26.27 -11.72 18.77
CA LYS A 854 25.37 -10.56 18.70
C LYS A 854 23.94 -10.98 18.32
N PRO A 855 22.93 -10.13 18.60
CA PRO A 855 21.56 -10.37 18.14
C PRO A 855 21.49 -10.55 16.61
N TYR A 856 20.54 -11.37 16.17
CA TYR A 856 20.21 -11.54 14.76
C TYR A 856 19.94 -10.19 14.07
N GLY A 857 20.44 -10.01 12.83
CA GLY A 857 20.32 -8.74 12.10
C GLY A 857 21.38 -7.68 12.47
N THR A 858 22.16 -7.87 13.54
CA THR A 858 23.32 -7.00 13.83
C THR A 858 24.31 -7.06 12.66
N HIS A 859 24.68 -5.92 12.08
CA HIS A 859 25.56 -5.85 10.92
C HIS A 859 26.53 -4.66 10.99
N ARG A 860 27.72 -4.83 10.39
CA ARG A 860 28.82 -3.85 10.42
C ARG A 860 29.65 -3.91 9.14
N HIS A 861 30.35 -2.82 8.84
CA HIS A 861 31.30 -2.75 7.72
C HIS A 861 32.69 -3.24 8.14
N TYR A 862 33.32 -4.04 7.28
CA TYR A 862 34.64 -4.63 7.49
C TYR A 862 35.46 -4.64 6.20
N THR A 863 36.72 -5.05 6.33
CA THR A 863 37.61 -5.29 5.20
C THR A 863 38.12 -6.73 5.24
N VAL A 864 37.81 -7.54 4.23
CA VAL A 864 38.27 -8.93 4.10
C VAL A 864 39.24 -9.01 2.94
N ASP A 865 40.49 -9.39 3.23
CA ASP A 865 41.62 -9.42 2.27
C ASP A 865 41.79 -8.10 1.47
N GLY A 866 41.62 -6.96 2.16
CA GLY A 866 41.70 -5.62 1.55
C GLY A 866 40.42 -5.16 0.84
N MET A 867 39.40 -6.01 0.68
CA MET A 867 38.15 -5.67 0.00
C MET A 867 37.04 -5.27 1.00
N PRO A 868 36.26 -4.20 0.71
CA PRO A 868 35.18 -3.75 1.58
C PRO A 868 33.97 -4.69 1.55
N VAL A 869 33.41 -5.00 2.72
CA VAL A 869 32.26 -5.89 2.85
C VAL A 869 31.45 -5.53 4.09
N THR A 870 30.12 -5.48 3.96
CA THR A 870 29.21 -5.40 5.11
C THR A 870 28.81 -6.81 5.52
N ILE A 871 28.94 -7.14 6.80
CA ILE A 871 28.65 -8.49 7.31
C ILE A 871 27.62 -8.38 8.42
N GLY A 872 26.57 -9.19 8.33
CA GLY A 872 25.47 -9.28 9.29
C GLY A 872 25.34 -10.66 9.92
N VAL A 873 24.83 -10.70 11.15
CA VAL A 873 24.57 -11.93 11.91
C VAL A 873 23.29 -12.60 11.44
N GLY A 874 23.41 -13.89 11.19
CA GLY A 874 22.36 -14.77 10.69
C GLY A 874 22.25 -14.78 9.16
N SER A 875 21.24 -15.48 8.68
CA SER A 875 20.98 -15.70 7.26
C SER A 875 19.51 -15.54 6.92
N VAL A 876 19.22 -15.52 5.61
CA VAL A 876 17.84 -15.57 5.10
C VAL A 876 17.14 -16.93 5.30
N LEU A 877 17.86 -17.95 5.80
CA LEU A 877 17.31 -19.26 6.19
C LEU A 877 17.06 -19.34 7.69
N CYS A 878 18.08 -19.09 8.51
CA CYS A 878 18.04 -19.26 9.95
C CYS A 878 18.78 -18.14 10.69
N ARG A 879 18.52 -18.05 12.00
CA ARG A 879 19.14 -17.02 12.87
C ARG A 879 20.64 -17.22 13.08
N ASP A 880 21.13 -18.44 12.87
CA ASP A 880 22.55 -18.80 12.93
C ASP A 880 23.25 -18.55 11.59
N GLY A 881 24.57 -18.35 11.63
CA GLY A 881 25.40 -18.07 10.45
C GLY A 881 25.65 -16.57 10.25
N PHE A 882 26.11 -16.20 9.05
CA PHE A 882 26.48 -14.83 8.69
C PHE A 882 26.14 -14.53 7.23
N SER A 883 25.78 -13.29 6.95
CA SER A 883 25.44 -12.80 5.61
C SER A 883 26.41 -11.70 5.20
N PHE A 884 26.83 -11.70 3.93
CA PHE A 884 27.85 -10.81 3.39
C PHE A 884 27.25 -10.01 2.23
N LEU A 885 27.26 -8.68 2.32
CA LEU A 885 26.86 -7.74 1.28
C LEU A 885 28.10 -6.96 0.80
N LEU A 886 28.38 -7.00 -0.50
CA LEU A 886 29.65 -6.56 -1.08
C LEU A 886 29.48 -6.05 -2.52
N SER A 887 30.51 -5.41 -3.09
CA SER A 887 30.53 -5.02 -4.50
C SER A 887 30.91 -6.20 -5.42
N PRO A 888 30.54 -6.18 -6.72
CA PRO A 888 30.99 -7.17 -7.71
C PRO A 888 32.52 -7.28 -7.79
N SER A 889 33.22 -6.15 -7.71
CA SER A 889 34.69 -6.06 -7.62
C SER A 889 35.28 -6.78 -6.39
N SER A 890 34.55 -6.86 -5.27
CA SER A 890 34.98 -7.53 -4.03
C SER A 890 34.68 -9.04 -3.99
N SER A 891 33.72 -9.49 -4.80
CA SER A 891 33.12 -10.83 -4.78
C SER A 891 34.10 -11.99 -4.84
N ARG A 892 34.95 -12.00 -5.87
CA ARG A 892 35.88 -13.10 -6.15
C ARG A 892 36.94 -13.29 -5.06
N ALA A 893 37.39 -12.20 -4.45
CA ALA A 893 38.37 -12.24 -3.37
C ALA A 893 37.74 -12.81 -2.09
N VAL A 894 36.63 -12.23 -1.64
CA VAL A 894 35.92 -12.67 -0.42
C VAL A 894 35.47 -14.13 -0.55
N TRP A 895 34.92 -14.54 -1.69
CA TRP A 895 34.54 -15.93 -1.96
C TRP A 895 35.72 -16.89 -1.81
N LYS A 896 36.87 -16.58 -2.42
CA LYS A 896 38.09 -17.40 -2.33
C LYS A 896 38.61 -17.50 -0.89
N VAL A 897 38.53 -16.44 -0.10
CA VAL A 897 38.91 -16.47 1.32
C VAL A 897 38.00 -17.42 2.11
N LEU A 898 36.68 -17.36 1.91
CA LEU A 898 35.75 -18.27 2.58
C LEU A 898 36.02 -19.74 2.24
N LEU A 899 36.29 -20.06 0.96
CA LEU A 899 36.68 -21.42 0.54
C LEU A 899 38.00 -21.88 1.20
N ASN A 900 39.02 -21.01 1.24
CA ASN A 900 40.30 -21.30 1.89
C ASN A 900 40.18 -21.54 3.41
N LEU A 901 39.16 -20.95 4.05
CA LEU A 901 38.82 -21.17 5.45
C LEU A 901 37.92 -22.40 5.67
N GLY A 902 37.67 -23.20 4.64
CA GLY A 902 36.97 -24.48 4.72
C GLY A 902 35.45 -24.41 4.51
N ALA A 903 34.92 -23.28 4.04
CA ALA A 903 33.52 -23.21 3.62
C ALA A 903 33.29 -24.01 2.32
N ILE A 904 32.31 -24.90 2.33
CA ILE A 904 31.95 -25.72 1.15
C ILE A 904 30.84 -25.00 0.34
N PRO A 905 31.00 -24.81 -0.98
CA PRO A 905 30.02 -24.09 -1.78
C PRO A 905 28.73 -24.92 -1.97
N MET A 906 27.58 -24.23 -1.93
CA MET A 906 26.25 -24.80 -1.99
C MET A 906 25.50 -24.34 -3.26
N ASP A 907 24.97 -25.28 -4.03
CA ASP A 907 24.15 -25.00 -5.22
C ASP A 907 22.68 -24.66 -4.86
N ALA A 908 21.89 -24.24 -5.85
CA ALA A 908 20.49 -23.86 -5.65
C ALA A 908 19.57 -25.02 -5.20
N ASN A 909 19.90 -26.27 -5.56
CA ASN A 909 19.12 -27.45 -5.16
C ASN A 909 19.38 -27.82 -3.69
N THR A 910 20.64 -27.76 -3.30
CA THR A 910 21.16 -27.94 -1.94
C THR A 910 20.59 -26.87 -1.01
N TRP A 911 20.57 -25.61 -1.46
CA TRP A 911 19.93 -24.49 -0.79
C TRP A 911 18.42 -24.73 -0.56
N GLU A 912 17.69 -25.17 -1.59
CA GLU A 912 16.26 -25.49 -1.49
C GLU A 912 15.99 -26.66 -0.53
N ARG A 913 16.84 -27.70 -0.52
CA ARG A 913 16.76 -28.80 0.45
C ARG A 913 16.98 -28.29 1.88
N LEU A 914 17.97 -27.43 2.10
CA LEU A 914 18.23 -26.81 3.41
C LEU A 914 17.07 -25.89 3.86
N ARG A 915 16.45 -25.16 2.93
CA ARG A 915 15.24 -24.34 3.21
C ARG A 915 14.08 -25.20 3.71
N VAL A 916 13.79 -26.32 3.04
CA VAL A 916 12.72 -27.24 3.46
C VAL A 916 13.05 -27.86 4.82
N LEU A 917 14.30 -28.26 5.07
CA LEU A 917 14.80 -28.75 6.37
C LEU A 917 14.66 -27.73 7.52
N GLN A 918 14.87 -26.44 7.24
CA GLN A 918 14.63 -25.34 8.16
C GLN A 918 13.15 -24.91 8.24
N GLY A 919 12.28 -25.50 7.40
CA GLY A 919 10.85 -25.18 7.34
C GLY A 919 10.52 -23.74 6.94
N ARG A 920 11.46 -23.02 6.30
CA ARG A 920 11.26 -21.60 5.96
C ARG A 920 10.39 -21.46 4.71
N PRO A 921 9.20 -20.84 4.78
CA PRO A 921 8.31 -20.74 3.62
C PRO A 921 8.87 -19.81 2.54
N ALA A 922 8.52 -20.06 1.27
CA ALA A 922 8.99 -19.27 0.12
C ALA A 922 7.85 -18.77 -0.80
N PRO A 923 8.02 -17.62 -1.47
CA PRO A 923 7.10 -17.12 -2.51
C PRO A 923 6.87 -18.13 -3.64
N GLY A 924 5.61 -18.26 -4.06
CA GLY A 924 5.20 -19.20 -5.11
C GLY A 924 5.18 -20.67 -4.69
N LYS A 925 5.44 -20.98 -3.40
CA LYS A 925 5.31 -22.31 -2.80
C LYS A 925 4.39 -22.28 -1.58
N GLU A 926 4.93 -21.87 -0.44
CA GLU A 926 4.17 -21.72 0.81
C GLU A 926 3.52 -20.34 0.92
N LEU A 927 4.09 -19.31 0.28
CA LEU A 927 3.57 -17.95 0.28
C LEU A 927 2.87 -17.70 -1.07
N THR A 928 1.54 -17.82 -1.08
CA THR A 928 0.66 -17.62 -2.25
C THR A 928 -0.59 -16.82 -1.83
N HIS A 929 -1.43 -16.45 -2.80
CA HIS A 929 -2.71 -15.76 -2.52
C HIS A 929 -3.70 -16.59 -1.67
N ASP A 930 -3.49 -17.90 -1.53
CA ASP A 930 -4.40 -18.80 -0.81
C ASP A 930 -4.22 -18.73 0.72
N PHE A 931 -3.02 -18.37 1.17
CA PHE A 931 -2.59 -18.45 2.57
C PHE A 931 -2.35 -17.04 3.14
N ASN A 932 -2.72 -16.83 4.39
CA ASN A 932 -2.42 -15.57 5.09
C ASN A 932 -1.17 -15.71 5.97
N VAL A 933 -0.58 -14.58 6.37
CA VAL A 933 0.68 -14.52 7.14
C VAL A 933 0.67 -15.36 8.43
N LEU A 934 -0.49 -15.50 9.07
CA LEU A 934 -0.66 -16.25 10.31
C LEU A 934 -0.76 -17.76 10.06
N GLU A 935 -1.41 -18.17 8.96
CA GLU A 935 -1.44 -19.57 8.50
C GLU A 935 -0.04 -20.05 8.10
N ALA A 936 0.77 -19.17 7.50
CA ALA A 936 2.16 -19.43 7.12
C ALA A 936 3.13 -19.57 8.32
N GLY A 937 2.66 -19.36 9.56
CA GLY A 937 3.46 -19.49 10.78
C GLY A 937 4.31 -18.27 11.12
N LEU A 938 4.17 -17.14 10.41
CA LEU A 938 5.04 -15.96 10.52
C LEU A 938 4.62 -15.00 11.65
N TRP A 939 4.12 -15.53 12.78
CA TRP A 939 3.58 -14.76 13.90
C TRP A 939 4.61 -13.78 14.49
N ASP A 940 5.85 -14.23 14.68
CA ASP A 940 6.92 -13.44 15.29
C ASP A 940 7.39 -12.26 14.42
N ALA A 941 7.06 -12.26 13.13
CA ALA A 941 7.37 -11.18 12.19
C ALA A 941 6.21 -10.16 12.05
N VAL A 942 5.13 -10.32 12.82
CA VAL A 942 3.92 -9.48 12.74
C VAL A 942 3.72 -8.71 14.04
N SER A 943 4.09 -7.43 14.02
CA SER A 943 3.78 -6.50 15.11
C SER A 943 2.37 -5.93 14.92
N LEU A 944 1.46 -6.10 15.88
CA LEU A 944 0.10 -5.53 15.82
C LEU A 944 0.00 -4.16 16.47
N ASP A 945 0.94 -3.84 17.35
CA ASP A 945 0.99 -2.74 18.31
C ASP A 945 1.88 -1.59 17.82
N LYS A 946 1.85 -1.32 16.51
CA LYS A 946 2.81 -0.42 15.83
C LYS A 946 2.20 0.67 14.93
N GLY A 947 0.93 1.02 15.13
CA GLY A 947 0.24 1.93 14.21
C GLY A 947 -0.12 1.25 12.87
N CYS A 948 -0.57 2.04 11.89
CA CYS A 948 -1.21 1.55 10.68
C CYS A 948 -0.22 0.96 9.67
N TYR A 949 -0.45 -0.29 9.24
CA TYR A 949 0.23 -0.86 8.07
C TYR A 949 -0.70 -1.74 7.24
N LYS A 950 -0.31 -1.96 5.98
CA LYS A 950 -1.08 -2.71 4.99
C LYS A 950 -1.51 -4.08 5.55
N GLY A 951 -2.81 -4.38 5.49
CA GLY A 951 -3.36 -5.66 5.92
C GLY A 951 -3.51 -5.87 7.43
N GLN A 952 -3.03 -4.95 8.28
CA GLN A 952 -3.10 -5.07 9.75
C GLN A 952 -4.52 -5.32 10.27
N GLU A 953 -5.54 -4.61 9.77
CA GLU A 953 -6.91 -4.78 10.25
C GLU A 953 -7.43 -6.20 9.95
N THR A 954 -7.15 -6.72 8.76
CA THR A 954 -7.47 -8.10 8.38
C THR A 954 -6.76 -9.10 9.29
N ILE A 955 -5.48 -8.89 9.60
CA ILE A 955 -4.71 -9.72 10.55
C ILE A 955 -5.33 -9.66 11.95
N ALA A 956 -5.65 -8.46 12.46
CA ALA A 956 -6.27 -8.27 13.76
C ALA A 956 -7.63 -8.97 13.85
N ARG A 957 -8.49 -8.83 12.82
CA ARG A 957 -9.77 -9.55 12.71
C ARG A 957 -9.56 -11.07 12.69
N LEU A 958 -8.57 -11.58 11.95
CA LEU A 958 -8.24 -13.03 11.92
C LEU A 958 -7.82 -13.56 13.30
N ILE A 959 -7.17 -12.73 14.13
CA ILE A 959 -6.77 -13.10 15.50
C ILE A 959 -7.97 -13.01 16.44
N THR A 960 -8.66 -11.87 16.50
CA THR A 960 -9.79 -11.62 17.40
C THR A 960 -10.93 -12.61 17.21
N TYR A 961 -11.27 -12.95 15.96
CA TYR A 961 -12.37 -13.86 15.64
C TYR A 961 -11.93 -15.31 15.37
N GLY A 962 -10.66 -15.65 15.58
CA GLY A 962 -10.14 -17.01 15.39
C GLY A 962 -10.20 -17.52 13.94
N GLY A 963 -10.04 -16.61 12.96
CA GLY A 963 -10.19 -16.87 11.53
C GLY A 963 -9.10 -17.73 10.88
N VAL A 964 -8.01 -18.04 11.59
CA VAL A 964 -6.94 -18.95 11.14
C VAL A 964 -7.46 -20.39 11.11
N LYS A 965 -7.73 -20.93 9.91
CA LYS A 965 -8.39 -22.24 9.71
C LYS A 965 -7.41 -23.39 9.46
N GLN A 966 -6.17 -23.08 9.12
CA GLN A 966 -5.09 -24.02 8.79
C GLN A 966 -3.74 -23.48 9.29
N LYS A 967 -2.72 -24.33 9.29
CA LYS A 967 -1.33 -23.96 9.64
C LYS A 967 -0.39 -24.67 8.66
N LEU A 968 0.73 -24.03 8.32
CA LEU A 968 1.85 -24.69 7.69
C LEU A 968 2.51 -25.67 8.67
N TRP A 969 2.63 -26.93 8.27
CA TRP A 969 3.25 -28.01 9.04
C TRP A 969 4.43 -28.62 8.29
N GLY A 970 5.38 -29.17 9.06
CA GLY A 970 6.31 -30.17 8.55
C GLY A 970 5.65 -31.54 8.49
N ILE A 971 6.06 -32.36 7.54
CA ILE A 971 5.56 -33.72 7.35
C ILE A 971 6.76 -34.64 7.14
N LYS A 972 6.94 -35.63 8.01
CA LYS A 972 7.86 -36.74 7.78
C LYS A 972 7.12 -37.80 6.96
N LEU A 973 7.69 -38.22 5.84
CA LEU A 973 7.06 -39.08 4.84
C LEU A 973 7.76 -40.45 4.80
N SER A 974 7.02 -41.50 4.43
CA SER A 974 7.55 -42.84 4.21
C SER A 974 8.16 -43.05 2.82
N GLY A 975 8.19 -42.01 1.98
CA GLY A 975 8.58 -42.08 0.58
C GLY A 975 8.50 -40.72 -0.12
N ALA A 976 8.87 -40.69 -1.40
CA ALA A 976 8.81 -39.47 -2.21
C ALA A 976 7.36 -39.07 -2.53
N ALA A 977 7.01 -37.80 -2.32
CA ALA A 977 5.67 -37.26 -2.57
C ALA A 977 5.73 -36.02 -3.47
N GLU A 978 4.72 -35.83 -4.31
CA GLU A 978 4.65 -34.73 -5.27
C GLU A 978 3.97 -33.48 -4.66
N PRO A 979 4.63 -32.31 -4.63
CA PRO A 979 3.99 -31.04 -4.26
C PRO A 979 2.72 -30.75 -5.07
N GLY A 980 1.71 -30.15 -4.44
CA GLY A 980 0.35 -30.01 -4.96
C GLY A 980 -0.58 -31.19 -4.61
N SER A 981 -0.03 -32.32 -4.15
CA SER A 981 -0.83 -33.48 -3.72
C SER A 981 -1.69 -33.17 -2.49
N SER A 982 -2.89 -33.78 -2.44
CA SER A 982 -3.82 -33.59 -1.32
C SER A 982 -3.39 -34.41 -0.11
N ILE A 983 -3.41 -33.78 1.08
CA ILE A 983 -3.17 -34.44 2.36
C ILE A 983 -4.52 -34.93 2.91
N THR A 984 -4.60 -36.22 3.26
CA THR A 984 -5.78 -36.87 3.86
C THR A 984 -5.45 -37.49 5.22
N ILE A 985 -6.43 -37.66 6.11
CA ILE A 985 -6.24 -38.45 7.35
C ILE A 985 -6.25 -39.94 7.00
N VAL A 986 -5.40 -40.75 7.64
CA VAL A 986 -5.28 -42.19 7.37
C VAL A 986 -6.56 -42.97 7.75
N GLU A 987 -7.22 -42.61 8.86
CA GLU A 987 -8.37 -43.35 9.39
C GLU A 987 -9.66 -43.22 8.56
N ASP A 988 -9.97 -42.02 8.05
CA ASP A 988 -11.25 -41.72 7.37
C ASP A 988 -11.09 -41.27 5.90
N GLY A 989 -9.86 -41.11 5.40
CA GLY A 989 -9.55 -40.66 4.04
C GLY A 989 -9.91 -39.20 3.76
N LYS A 990 -10.29 -38.41 4.76
CA LYS A 990 -10.80 -37.04 4.59
C LYS A 990 -9.69 -36.07 4.22
N LYS A 991 -9.90 -35.28 3.17
CA LYS A 991 -8.96 -34.21 2.76
C LYS A 991 -8.85 -33.12 3.82
N VAL A 992 -7.65 -32.95 4.36
CA VAL A 992 -7.30 -31.98 5.41
C VAL A 992 -6.27 -30.95 4.99
N GLY A 993 -5.58 -31.13 3.87
CA GLY A 993 -4.53 -30.20 3.45
C GLY A 993 -4.03 -30.36 2.02
N VAL A 994 -2.91 -29.70 1.74
CA VAL A 994 -2.13 -29.80 0.50
C VAL A 994 -0.63 -29.74 0.82
N LEU A 995 0.16 -30.60 0.18
CA LEU A 995 1.63 -30.56 0.24
C LEU A 995 2.15 -29.43 -0.65
N THR A 996 3.04 -28.56 -0.17
CA THR A 996 3.57 -27.39 -0.90
C THR A 996 5.04 -27.54 -1.29
N SER A 997 5.84 -28.25 -0.49
CA SER A 997 7.25 -28.56 -0.78
C SER A 997 7.58 -30.00 -0.40
N TYR A 998 8.57 -30.58 -1.06
CA TYR A 998 9.12 -31.91 -0.77
C TYR A 998 10.66 -31.86 -0.86
N SER A 999 11.35 -32.61 0.01
CA SER A 999 12.79 -32.81 -0.05
C SER A 999 13.22 -34.13 0.60
N ILE A 1000 14.45 -34.54 0.33
CA ILE A 1000 15.10 -35.64 1.05
C ILE A 1000 15.71 -35.08 2.34
N GLY A 1001 15.57 -35.81 3.45
CA GLY A 1001 16.03 -35.41 4.77
C GLY A 1001 17.54 -35.55 4.97
N ARG A 1002 17.95 -35.71 6.23
CA ARG A 1002 19.37 -35.82 6.63
C ARG A 1002 19.90 -37.25 6.47
N GLU A 1003 19.07 -38.23 6.78
CA GLU A 1003 19.43 -39.66 6.74
C GLU A 1003 18.98 -40.31 5.42
N GLU A 1004 19.67 -41.36 5.00
CA GLU A 1004 19.35 -42.09 3.78
C GLU A 1004 17.95 -42.73 3.91
N GLY A 1005 17.03 -42.34 3.02
CA GLY A 1005 15.61 -42.75 3.10
C GLY A 1005 14.73 -41.85 3.97
N GLU A 1006 15.24 -40.78 4.58
CA GLU A 1006 14.38 -39.77 5.20
C GLU A 1006 13.72 -38.91 4.10
N HIS A 1007 12.39 -38.80 4.13
CA HIS A 1007 11.61 -37.97 3.21
C HIS A 1007 10.85 -36.92 4.00
N LEU A 1008 10.94 -35.65 3.60
CA LEU A 1008 10.37 -34.51 4.32
C LEU A 1008 9.53 -33.64 3.37
N GLY A 1009 8.54 -32.95 3.90
CA GLY A 1009 7.77 -31.99 3.11
C GLY A 1009 7.07 -30.93 3.97
N LEU A 1010 6.75 -29.80 3.35
CA LEU A 1010 5.94 -28.75 3.95
C LEU A 1010 4.54 -28.81 3.36
N GLY A 1011 3.51 -28.51 4.15
CA GLY A 1011 2.14 -28.46 3.66
C GLY A 1011 1.18 -27.76 4.62
N TYR A 1012 0.13 -27.17 4.08
CA TYR A 1012 -0.93 -26.56 4.87
C TYR A 1012 -1.95 -27.61 5.27
N VAL A 1013 -2.23 -27.70 6.58
CA VAL A 1013 -3.22 -28.64 7.14
C VAL A 1013 -4.20 -27.88 8.04
N LYS A 1014 -5.48 -28.25 7.99
CA LYS A 1014 -6.55 -27.69 8.83
C LYS A 1014 -6.17 -27.74 10.32
N LYS A 1015 -6.44 -26.64 11.04
CA LYS A 1015 -6.11 -26.43 12.46
C LYS A 1015 -6.69 -27.47 13.44
N GLN A 1016 -7.67 -28.25 12.99
CA GLN A 1016 -8.26 -29.37 13.75
C GLN A 1016 -7.36 -30.61 13.81
N VAL A 1017 -6.35 -30.69 12.94
CA VAL A 1017 -5.38 -31.80 12.88
C VAL A 1017 -4.12 -31.39 13.63
N GLY A 1018 -3.69 -32.23 14.57
CA GLY A 1018 -2.62 -31.93 15.51
C GLY A 1018 -1.23 -32.47 15.14
N LEU A 1019 -0.24 -32.08 15.93
CA LEU A 1019 1.10 -32.65 15.91
C LEU A 1019 1.04 -34.18 16.15
N GLY A 1020 1.77 -34.96 15.35
CA GLY A 1020 1.84 -36.42 15.45
C GLY A 1020 0.76 -37.18 14.69
N GLU A 1021 -0.24 -36.50 14.11
CA GLU A 1021 -1.28 -37.15 13.31
C GLU A 1021 -0.69 -37.90 12.10
N GLN A 1022 -1.23 -39.08 11.81
CA GLN A 1022 -0.92 -39.84 10.60
C GLN A 1022 -1.78 -39.35 9.42
N VAL A 1023 -1.10 -39.04 8.31
CA VAL A 1023 -1.70 -38.56 7.06
C VAL A 1023 -1.26 -39.39 5.85
N CYS A 1024 -2.08 -39.42 4.81
CA CYS A 1024 -1.73 -39.96 3.50
C CYS A 1024 -1.59 -38.84 2.46
N ILE A 1025 -0.63 -39.01 1.55
CA ILE A 1025 -0.42 -38.16 0.37
C ILE A 1025 -0.32 -39.10 -0.83
N GLY A 1026 -1.45 -39.34 -1.49
CA GLY A 1026 -1.58 -40.49 -2.40
C GLY A 1026 -1.39 -41.79 -1.61
N ASP A 1027 -0.47 -42.64 -2.07
CA ASP A 1027 -0.10 -43.91 -1.43
C ASP A 1027 1.03 -43.76 -0.38
N VAL A 1028 1.53 -42.54 -0.14
CA VAL A 1028 2.63 -42.27 0.81
C VAL A 1028 2.08 -41.92 2.18
N LEU A 1029 2.50 -42.67 3.21
CA LEU A 1029 2.20 -42.36 4.60
C LEU A 1029 3.09 -41.21 5.09
N GLY A 1030 2.55 -40.39 5.99
CA GLY A 1030 3.30 -39.32 6.64
C GLY A 1030 2.81 -39.01 8.05
N THR A 1031 3.65 -38.32 8.82
CA THR A 1031 3.37 -37.87 10.19
C THR A 1031 3.59 -36.37 10.27
N LEU A 1032 2.63 -35.64 10.83
CA LEU A 1032 2.77 -34.19 11.04
C LEU A 1032 3.78 -33.90 12.17
N VAL A 1033 4.72 -33.00 11.89
CA VAL A 1033 5.76 -32.54 12.82
C VAL A 1033 5.87 -31.01 12.80
N ASP A 1034 6.27 -30.40 13.91
CA ASP A 1034 6.63 -28.98 13.91
C ASP A 1034 7.93 -28.75 13.11
N VAL A 1035 8.11 -27.51 12.67
CA VAL A 1035 9.29 -27.01 11.97
C VAL A 1035 10.08 -26.04 12.87
N PRO A 1036 11.42 -25.92 12.71
CA PRO A 1036 12.28 -26.61 11.74
C PRO A 1036 12.43 -28.11 12.03
N PHE A 1037 12.67 -28.91 10.97
CA PHE A 1037 12.99 -30.34 11.14
C PHE A 1037 14.37 -30.52 11.79
N LEU A 1038 15.25 -29.53 11.63
CA LEU A 1038 16.55 -29.44 12.27
C LEU A 1038 16.41 -28.75 13.63
N SER A 1039 16.20 -29.53 14.69
CA SER A 1039 16.32 -29.04 16.05
C SER A 1039 17.78 -28.70 16.37
N HIS A 1040 18.11 -27.41 16.48
CA HIS A 1040 19.37 -26.99 17.08
C HIS A 1040 19.40 -27.45 18.56
N PRO A 1041 20.53 -27.94 19.09
CA PRO A 1041 20.67 -28.06 20.54
C PRO A 1041 20.46 -26.67 21.16
N PRO A 1042 19.78 -26.56 22.31
CA PRO A 1042 19.43 -25.26 22.87
C PRO A 1042 20.70 -24.43 23.10
N SER A 1043 20.80 -23.28 22.43
CA SER A 1043 21.88 -22.33 22.64
C SER A 1043 21.80 -21.81 24.06
N VAL A 1044 22.86 -22.06 24.82
CA VAL A 1044 22.94 -21.72 26.25
C VAL A 1044 23.24 -20.24 26.41
N THR A 1045 22.21 -19.40 26.57
CA THR A 1045 22.04 -18.33 27.60
C THR A 1045 20.79 -17.47 27.30
N PRO A 1046 20.18 -16.81 28.31
CA PRO A 1046 18.79 -16.33 28.25
C PRO A 1046 18.58 -14.97 27.56
#